data_AF-A0A0C2F8Y8-F1
#
_entry.id   AF-A0A0C2F8Y8-F1
#
_cell.length_a   1.000
_cell.length_b   1.000
_cell.length_c   1.000
_cell.angle_alpha   90.00
_cell.angle_beta   90.00
_cell.angle_gamma   90.00
#
_symmetry.space_group_name_H-M   'P 1'
#
loop_
_entity.id
_entity.type
_entity.pdbx_description
1 polymer ?
#
loop_
_entity_poly.entity_id
_entity_poly.type
_entity_poly.pdbx_seq_one_letter_code
_entity_poly.pdbx_strand_id
1 'polypeptide(L)'
;MTDTDERTATPTLSTEGDAVAATTADEKKDRHFVPDGQEVPAALAPSTTQGSNPEPKYVTGVQLWLVVLALSLAFFVMMLDMSIVATAIPRITNEFHSLNDVGWYGAAYQLAWGSAPMQPLSGKIYTYFKTKWAFLIYFGIFELGSLICGVAQSSTMLIIGRAVAGLGGAGLQNGTLTILAGLAPLARRALLTGIVLGVAQLGVVAGPLLGGVFTELATWRWCFYVNLPVGAVVATLILLIHIPEQTEKMPWRGQSKETIRRQLRLVLLHRMDLVGFFVFSGATIQLLLALQWGGTVAHPWNSSVIIGLFVGAGVTALVWGAWNYRMSHWLGSDDIPNRNGEAALIPTPIARERTVYSGSLASFALMGTIIMNAFFIAIYFQTARDASPVTSGVNILPSILSQLFFAVASSTAISKMGYYLPWAFAGTTINSIGTGLLSTLSPTTPTGHWIGFQVLAGGGRGMVFQAPILAIQHAVQPNQISVAVGLLSFGQNVGGAVLLTIANTVFDNSLQSQLQQHAPGVDPEVVIAAGATAFRSVVPAASVPGVILAYANSVNRVFYFATALSVLAFFATFGLGWKDIRVKKGPSTTARAEASAAKTDVEVAAKAADDNVEGLAEDASEAARDIKGEDRV
;
A
#
# COMPACT_ATOMS: atom_id res chain seq x y z
N MET A 1 -47.22 69.88 28.12
CA MET A 1 -47.22 69.21 29.43
C MET A 1 -46.13 68.17 29.36
N THR A 2 -44.87 68.62 29.51
CA THR A 2 -44.10 68.65 30.77
C THR A 2 -43.75 67.21 31.19
N ASP A 3 -42.51 66.80 31.38
CA ASP A 3 -41.22 67.49 31.42
C ASP A 3 -40.16 66.36 31.56
N THR A 4 -39.07 66.37 30.78
CA THR A 4 -37.66 66.61 31.24
C THR A 4 -37.04 65.45 32.04
N ASP A 5 -35.76 65.09 31.95
CA ASP A 5 -34.57 65.63 31.27
C ASP A 5 -33.46 64.56 31.39
N GLU A 6 -32.68 64.28 30.33
CA GLU A 6 -31.25 64.66 30.13
C GLU A 6 -30.22 63.84 30.97
N ARG A 7 -29.00 63.47 30.53
CA ARG A 7 -28.11 64.00 29.48
C ARG A 7 -26.88 63.08 29.23
N THR A 8 -26.50 62.97 27.94
CA THR A 8 -25.14 63.03 27.28
C THR A 8 -23.92 62.25 27.82
N ALA A 9 -23.12 61.47 27.06
CA ALA A 9 -22.48 61.56 25.71
C ALA A 9 -21.10 62.28 25.66
N THR A 10 -19.98 61.55 25.50
CA THR A 10 -19.07 61.45 24.29
C THR A 10 -17.81 62.39 24.32
N PRO A 11 -16.88 62.41 23.32
CA PRO A 11 -15.84 61.42 22.92
C PRO A 11 -14.46 62.09 22.58
N THR A 12 -13.63 61.46 21.69
CA THR A 12 -12.52 61.97 20.81
C THR A 12 -11.07 61.53 21.15
N LEU A 13 -10.39 60.76 20.25
CA LEU A 13 -9.39 61.11 19.18
C LEU A 13 -8.03 61.55 19.76
N SER A 14 -6.82 61.28 19.24
CA SER A 14 -6.29 60.65 18.02
C SER A 14 -4.75 60.58 18.12
N THR A 15 -4.14 59.73 17.27
CA THR A 15 -2.86 59.93 16.52
C THR A 15 -1.49 60.04 17.20
N GLU A 16 -0.62 59.14 16.73
CA GLU A 16 0.77 59.35 16.26
C GLU A 16 1.92 59.67 17.23
N GLY A 17 3.04 59.00 16.97
CA GLY A 17 4.32 59.71 16.85
C GLY A 17 5.45 59.21 17.73
N ASP A 18 6.37 58.48 17.10
CA ASP A 18 7.73 58.13 17.51
C ASP A 18 8.48 59.14 18.40
N ALA A 19 9.30 58.60 19.32
CA ALA A 19 10.76 58.75 19.33
C ALA A 19 11.40 58.99 20.72
N VAL A 20 12.19 57.99 21.14
CA VAL A 20 13.62 58.04 21.56
C VAL A 20 14.11 59.03 22.66
N ALA A 21 14.95 58.46 23.54
CA ALA A 21 16.00 59.04 24.42
C ALA A 21 15.57 59.40 25.86
N ALA A 22 16.00 58.61 26.85
CA ALA A 22 17.26 58.75 27.62
C ALA A 22 17.08 59.71 28.82
N THR A 23 17.08 59.22 30.06
CA THR A 23 18.13 59.28 31.13
C THR A 23 17.35 59.61 32.42
N THR A 24 17.60 59.16 33.66
CA THR A 24 18.79 58.75 34.41
C THR A 24 18.33 58.16 35.75
N ALA A 25 19.09 57.20 36.27
CA ALA A 25 19.43 56.90 37.68
C ALA A 25 18.45 57.18 38.84
N ASP A 26 18.22 56.16 39.68
CA ASP A 26 18.77 56.21 41.05
C ASP A 26 18.97 54.81 41.67
N GLU A 27 20.10 54.65 42.38
CA GLU A 27 20.58 53.44 43.05
C GLU A 27 19.89 53.19 44.39
N LYS A 28 19.71 51.91 44.78
CA LYS A 28 20.12 51.50 46.15
C LYS A 28 20.50 50.03 46.27
N LYS A 29 21.69 49.90 46.84
CA LYS A 29 22.60 48.78 47.11
C LYS A 29 22.19 48.00 48.35
N ASP A 30 22.22 46.67 48.31
CA ASP A 30 22.29 45.83 49.53
C ASP A 30 23.34 44.73 49.40
N ARG A 31 24.10 44.56 50.49
CA ARG A 31 25.38 43.85 50.58
C ARG A 31 25.21 42.40 51.03
N HIS A 32 26.12 41.56 50.56
CA HIS A 32 26.37 40.18 50.96
C HIS A 32 26.71 40.03 52.46
N PHE A 33 26.24 38.93 53.06
CA PHE A 33 26.85 38.25 54.21
C PHE A 33 26.69 36.73 54.02
N VAL A 34 27.81 36.00 53.98
CA VAL A 34 27.86 34.52 53.88
C VAL A 34 28.48 33.99 55.18
N PRO A 35 27.87 33.00 55.85
CA PRO A 35 28.59 32.10 56.73
C PRO A 35 28.80 30.74 56.07
N ASP A 36 30.03 30.24 56.22
CA ASP A 36 30.52 28.93 55.79
C ASP A 36 29.78 27.74 56.40
N GLY A 37 29.73 26.66 55.61
CA GLY A 37 29.79 25.28 56.12
C GLY A 37 28.50 24.63 56.58
N GLN A 38 27.70 24.11 55.64
CA GLN A 38 26.93 22.87 55.84
C GLN A 38 26.49 22.28 54.47
N GLU A 39 26.86 21.03 54.23
CA GLU A 39 26.51 20.25 53.04
C GLU A 39 24.98 20.18 52.84
N VAL A 40 24.51 20.65 51.68
CA VAL A 40 23.12 20.48 51.23
C VAL A 40 23.10 19.40 50.15
N PRO A 41 22.22 18.37 50.21
CA PRO A 41 22.26 17.24 49.30
C PRO A 41 21.95 17.66 47.86
N ALA A 42 22.79 17.23 46.92
CA ALA A 42 22.60 17.42 45.49
C ALA A 42 21.29 16.78 45.00
N ALA A 43 20.28 17.61 44.73
CA ALA A 43 19.14 17.25 43.91
C ALA A 43 18.68 18.45 43.09
N LEU A 44 18.46 18.20 41.79
CA LEU A 44 17.86 19.08 40.77
C LEU A 44 18.83 20.04 40.03
N ALA A 45 19.80 19.45 39.33
CA ALA A 45 20.19 19.98 38.02
C ALA A 45 19.34 19.26 36.94
N PRO A 46 18.72 19.98 35.97
CA PRO A 46 18.04 19.34 34.86
C PRO A 46 19.09 18.65 34.00
N SER A 47 19.16 17.31 34.11
CA SER A 47 19.92 16.48 33.20
C SER A 47 19.40 16.73 31.79
N THR A 48 20.16 17.47 30.99
CA THR A 48 20.06 17.51 29.54
C THR A 48 20.44 16.13 29.01
N THR A 49 19.57 15.15 29.19
CA THR A 49 19.49 13.99 28.30
C THR A 49 19.11 14.53 26.93
N GLN A 50 20.11 14.96 26.17
CA GLN A 50 20.04 14.93 24.72
C GLN A 50 19.71 13.49 24.35
N GLY A 51 18.43 13.21 24.10
CA GLY A 51 17.99 11.97 23.49
C GLY A 51 18.64 11.87 22.13
N SER A 52 19.78 11.17 22.06
CA SER A 52 20.25 10.60 20.80
C SER A 52 19.17 9.62 20.37
N ASN A 53 18.26 10.04 19.48
CA ASN A 53 17.45 9.11 18.73
C ASN A 53 18.41 8.08 18.13
N PRO A 54 18.33 6.79 18.49
CA PRO A 54 19.24 5.80 17.93
C PRO A 54 19.03 5.80 16.41
N GLU A 55 20.10 6.05 15.65
CA GLU A 55 20.04 5.89 14.20
C GLU A 55 19.52 4.47 13.90
N PRO A 56 18.50 4.33 13.03
CA PRO A 56 17.95 3.02 12.72
C PRO A 56 19.06 2.12 12.16
N LYS A 57 19.46 1.11 12.94
CA LYS A 57 20.39 0.07 12.50
C LYS A 57 19.71 -0.77 11.43
N TYR A 58 19.88 -0.38 10.17
CA TYR A 58 19.42 -1.14 9.01
C TYR A 58 20.22 -2.44 8.88
N VAL A 59 19.54 -3.50 8.44
CA VAL A 59 20.18 -4.79 8.16
C VAL A 59 21.01 -4.66 6.88
N THR A 60 22.28 -5.09 6.92
CA THR A 60 23.18 -5.02 5.77
C THR A 60 23.80 -6.38 5.44
N GLY A 61 24.40 -6.50 4.26
CA GLY A 61 25.13 -7.71 3.84
C GLY A 61 24.23 -8.91 3.51
N VAL A 62 24.71 -10.11 3.83
CA VAL A 62 24.05 -11.39 3.49
C VAL A 62 22.67 -11.51 4.14
N GLN A 63 22.52 -11.03 5.38
CA GLN A 63 21.25 -11.10 6.10
C GLN A 63 20.12 -10.34 5.37
N LEU A 64 20.41 -9.18 4.78
CA LEU A 64 19.42 -8.41 4.01
C LEU A 64 18.92 -9.23 2.81
N TRP A 65 19.83 -9.80 2.04
CA TRP A 65 19.49 -10.58 0.84
C TRP A 65 18.77 -11.89 1.17
N LEU A 66 19.09 -12.52 2.29
CA LEU A 66 18.35 -13.69 2.76
C LEU A 66 16.90 -13.35 3.16
N VAL A 67 16.65 -12.20 3.80
CA VAL A 67 15.27 -11.75 4.07
C VAL A 67 14.55 -11.42 2.77
N VAL A 68 15.20 -10.70 1.86
CA VAL A 68 14.62 -10.38 0.54
C VAL A 68 14.29 -11.65 -0.24
N LEU A 69 15.16 -12.66 -0.21
CA LEU A 69 14.92 -13.97 -0.81
C LEU A 69 13.72 -14.67 -0.17
N ALA A 70 13.64 -14.71 1.17
CA ALA A 70 12.53 -15.32 1.89
C ALA A 70 11.19 -14.64 1.57
N LEU A 71 11.17 -13.30 1.55
CA LEU A 71 9.98 -12.52 1.16
C LEU A 71 9.61 -12.76 -0.31
N SER A 72 10.61 -12.80 -1.22
CA SER A 72 10.38 -13.07 -2.64
C SER A 72 9.79 -14.46 -2.86
N LEU A 73 10.30 -15.48 -2.17
CA LEU A 73 9.78 -16.84 -2.23
C LEU A 73 8.36 -16.93 -1.67
N ALA A 74 8.09 -16.30 -0.52
CA ALA A 74 6.75 -16.26 0.07
C ALA A 74 5.73 -15.67 -0.91
N PHE A 75 6.09 -14.54 -1.54
CA PHE A 75 5.23 -13.85 -2.49
C PHE A 75 5.11 -14.59 -3.83
N PHE A 76 6.18 -15.24 -4.28
CA PHE A 76 6.18 -16.12 -5.45
C PHE A 76 5.19 -17.27 -5.28
N VAL A 77 5.25 -17.98 -4.15
CA VAL A 77 4.32 -19.09 -3.86
C VAL A 77 2.89 -18.60 -3.77
N MET A 78 2.65 -17.45 -3.14
CA MET A 78 1.32 -16.83 -3.07
C MET A 78 0.76 -16.51 -4.46
N MET A 79 1.58 -15.97 -5.36
CA MET A 79 1.17 -15.66 -6.74
C MET A 79 1.02 -16.92 -7.60
N LEU A 80 1.85 -17.94 -7.37
CA LEU A 80 1.75 -19.24 -8.00
C LEU A 80 0.44 -19.94 -7.62
N ASP A 81 0.10 -19.97 -6.33
CA ASP A 81 -1.14 -20.56 -5.81
C ASP A 81 -2.39 -19.88 -6.37
N MET A 82 -2.33 -18.57 -6.60
CA MET A 82 -3.40 -17.83 -7.25
C MET A 82 -3.60 -18.27 -8.71
N SER A 83 -2.53 -18.47 -9.48
CA SER A 83 -2.59 -18.71 -10.92
C SER A 83 -2.70 -20.19 -11.32
N ILE A 84 -2.09 -21.10 -10.55
CA ILE A 84 -1.98 -22.53 -10.87
C ILE A 84 -3.33 -23.25 -10.88
N VAL A 85 -4.29 -22.79 -10.08
CA VAL A 85 -5.62 -23.42 -9.98
C VAL A 85 -6.36 -23.40 -11.32
N ALA A 86 -6.15 -22.36 -12.15
CA ALA A 86 -6.88 -22.18 -13.39
C ALA A 86 -6.74 -23.35 -14.37
N THR A 87 -5.56 -23.99 -14.42
CA THR A 87 -5.33 -25.17 -15.27
C THR A 87 -5.81 -26.48 -14.64
N ALA A 88 -5.98 -26.51 -13.31
CA ALA A 88 -6.49 -27.67 -12.58
C ALA A 88 -8.01 -27.75 -12.53
N ILE A 89 -8.72 -26.63 -12.74
CA ILE A 89 -10.19 -26.53 -12.66
C ILE A 89 -10.92 -27.67 -13.40
N PRO A 90 -10.62 -28.00 -14.67
CA PRO A 90 -11.38 -29.04 -15.37
C PRO A 90 -11.26 -30.41 -14.71
N ARG A 91 -10.06 -30.78 -14.23
CA ARG A 91 -9.82 -32.05 -13.53
C ARG A 91 -10.51 -32.11 -12.18
N ILE A 92 -10.41 -31.04 -11.39
CA ILE A 92 -11.07 -30.90 -10.08
C ILE A 92 -12.58 -31.08 -10.23
N THR A 93 -13.15 -30.40 -11.21
CA THR A 93 -14.59 -30.37 -11.46
C THR A 93 -15.11 -31.73 -11.91
N ASN A 94 -14.35 -32.45 -12.73
CA ASN A 94 -14.68 -33.82 -13.13
C ASN A 94 -14.62 -34.80 -11.96
N GLU A 95 -13.66 -34.66 -11.03
CA GLU A 95 -13.56 -35.52 -9.85
C GLU A 95 -14.71 -35.27 -8.86
N PHE A 96 -15.04 -34.00 -8.59
CA PHE A 96 -16.07 -33.62 -7.63
C PHE A 96 -17.49 -33.51 -8.23
N HIS A 97 -17.64 -33.66 -9.54
CA HIS A 97 -18.91 -33.50 -10.26
C HIS A 97 -19.60 -32.14 -9.98
N SER A 98 -18.81 -31.06 -9.91
CA SER A 98 -19.20 -29.76 -9.36
C SER A 98 -19.02 -28.61 -10.34
N LEU A 99 -19.58 -28.72 -11.55
CA LEU A 99 -19.46 -27.71 -12.61
C LEU A 99 -19.95 -26.32 -12.19
N ASN A 100 -20.96 -26.27 -11.32
CA ASN A 100 -21.50 -25.02 -10.80
C ASN A 100 -20.53 -24.27 -9.86
N ASP A 101 -19.52 -24.97 -9.33
CA ASP A 101 -18.57 -24.42 -8.35
C ASP A 101 -17.28 -23.86 -8.97
N VAL A 102 -17.12 -23.99 -10.29
CA VAL A 102 -15.88 -23.61 -11.01
C VAL A 102 -15.44 -22.18 -10.71
N GLY A 103 -16.38 -21.23 -10.75
CA GLY A 103 -16.08 -19.82 -10.46
C GLY A 103 -15.59 -19.59 -9.03
N TRP A 104 -15.98 -20.44 -8.09
CA TRP A 104 -15.65 -20.30 -6.66
C TRP A 104 -14.23 -20.70 -6.31
N TYR A 105 -13.58 -21.58 -7.08
CA TYR A 105 -12.21 -22.00 -6.82
C TYR A 105 -11.20 -20.84 -6.90
N GLY A 106 -11.44 -19.88 -7.81
CA GLY A 106 -10.68 -18.64 -7.90
C GLY A 106 -11.27 -17.52 -7.04
N ALA A 107 -12.59 -17.36 -7.09
CA ALA A 107 -13.27 -16.25 -6.42
C ALA A 107 -13.14 -16.33 -4.89
N ALA A 108 -13.20 -17.50 -4.25
CA ALA A 108 -13.10 -17.59 -2.78
C ALA A 108 -11.76 -17.07 -2.24
N TYR A 109 -10.66 -17.37 -2.94
CA TYR A 109 -9.34 -16.84 -2.60
C TYR A 109 -9.29 -15.32 -2.76
N GLN A 110 -9.81 -14.80 -3.88
CA GLN A 110 -9.87 -13.35 -4.12
C GLN A 110 -10.85 -12.62 -3.22
N LEU A 111 -11.96 -13.25 -2.83
CA LEU A 111 -12.93 -12.70 -1.89
C LEU A 111 -12.37 -12.66 -0.47
N ALA A 112 -11.51 -13.61 -0.08
CA ALA A 112 -10.86 -13.61 1.21
C ALA A 112 -9.64 -12.68 1.26
N TRP A 113 -8.78 -12.73 0.23
CA TRP A 113 -7.64 -11.83 0.08
C TRP A 113 -8.12 -10.39 -0.14
N GLY A 114 -8.98 -10.21 -1.13
CA GLY A 114 -9.67 -8.98 -1.45
C GLY A 114 -10.92 -8.74 -0.61
N SER A 115 -11.14 -9.49 0.49
CA SER A 115 -12.05 -9.04 1.55
C SER A 115 -11.41 -7.78 2.06
N ALA A 116 -11.88 -6.70 1.48
CA ALA A 116 -11.17 -5.47 1.44
C ALA A 116 -10.81 -4.94 2.87
N PRO A 117 -11.56 -5.24 3.96
CA PRO A 117 -11.18 -4.93 5.34
C PRO A 117 -10.00 -5.74 5.91
N MET A 118 -9.67 -6.92 5.35
CA MET A 118 -8.57 -7.75 5.86
C MET A 118 -7.21 -7.09 5.65
N GLN A 119 -7.08 -6.28 4.61
CA GLN A 119 -5.88 -5.50 4.32
C GLN A 119 -5.58 -4.46 5.44
N PRO A 120 -6.47 -3.50 5.77
CA PRO A 120 -6.23 -2.57 6.88
C PRO A 120 -6.17 -3.28 8.24
N LEU A 121 -6.93 -4.37 8.45
CA LEU A 121 -6.83 -5.17 9.68
C LEU A 121 -5.43 -5.77 9.86
N SER A 122 -4.90 -6.37 8.79
CA SER A 122 -3.52 -6.89 8.80
C SER A 122 -2.51 -5.78 9.03
N GLY A 123 -2.74 -4.58 8.48
CA GLY A 123 -1.97 -3.38 8.76
C GLY A 123 -1.89 -3.06 10.26
N LYS A 124 -3.03 -3.08 10.95
CA LYS A 124 -3.08 -2.92 12.42
C LYS A 124 -2.38 -4.03 13.18
N ILE A 125 -2.50 -5.29 12.73
CA ILE A 125 -1.80 -6.42 13.35
C ILE A 125 -0.29 -6.20 13.28
N TYR A 126 0.23 -5.73 12.13
CA TYR A 126 1.65 -5.39 11.99
C TYR A 126 2.07 -4.16 12.79
N THR A 127 1.15 -3.24 13.09
CA THR A 127 1.43 -2.09 13.97
C THR A 127 1.59 -2.53 15.43
N TYR A 128 0.70 -3.38 15.95
CA TYR A 128 0.67 -3.73 17.40
C TYR A 128 1.44 -5.00 17.78
N PHE A 129 1.51 -6.01 16.90
CA PHE A 129 2.17 -7.29 17.17
C PHE A 129 3.54 -7.38 16.51
N LYS A 130 4.45 -8.20 17.06
CA LYS A 130 5.81 -8.38 16.52
C LYS A 130 5.77 -8.82 15.06
N THR A 131 6.49 -8.09 14.19
CA THR A 131 6.40 -8.22 12.73
C THR A 131 6.74 -9.64 12.27
N LYS A 132 7.81 -10.21 12.83
CA LYS A 132 8.27 -11.58 12.54
C LYS A 132 7.19 -12.63 12.77
N TRP A 133 6.55 -12.59 13.94
CA TRP A 133 5.54 -13.59 14.32
C TRP A 133 4.23 -13.37 13.59
N ALA A 134 3.82 -12.11 13.38
CA ALA A 134 2.65 -11.80 12.57
C ALA A 134 2.81 -12.36 11.13
N PHE A 135 3.97 -12.16 10.51
CA PHE A 135 4.26 -12.69 9.18
C PHE A 135 4.20 -14.22 9.15
N LEU A 136 4.84 -14.90 10.11
CA LEU A 136 4.82 -16.37 10.19
C LEU A 136 3.42 -16.94 10.44
N ILE A 137 2.58 -16.24 11.23
CA ILE A 137 1.19 -16.67 11.45
C ILE A 137 0.39 -16.55 10.17
N TYR A 138 0.46 -15.41 9.46
CA TYR A 138 -0.21 -15.26 8.17
C TYR A 138 0.29 -16.24 7.11
N PHE A 139 1.60 -16.51 7.11
CA PHE A 139 2.20 -17.52 6.25
C PHE A 139 1.71 -18.92 6.59
N GLY A 140 1.62 -19.27 7.88
CA GLY A 140 1.05 -20.54 8.32
C GLY A 140 -0.43 -20.69 7.96
N ILE A 141 -1.23 -19.60 8.02
CA ILE A 141 -2.63 -19.60 7.57
C ILE A 141 -2.70 -19.86 6.06
N PHE A 142 -1.81 -19.22 5.28
CA PHE A 142 -1.71 -19.44 3.84
C PHE A 142 -1.38 -20.91 3.51
N GLU A 143 -0.32 -21.46 4.12
CA GLU A 143 0.09 -22.86 3.91
C GLU A 143 -0.96 -23.87 4.41
N LEU A 144 -1.65 -23.57 5.52
CA LEU A 144 -2.78 -24.39 5.98
C LEU A 144 -3.92 -24.39 4.97
N GLY A 145 -4.24 -23.24 4.37
CA GLY A 145 -5.22 -23.14 3.30
C GLY A 145 -4.82 -23.97 2.07
N SER A 146 -3.56 -23.89 1.65
CA SER A 146 -3.03 -24.74 0.57
C SER A 146 -3.05 -26.22 0.93
N LEU A 147 -2.73 -26.61 2.16
CA LEU A 147 -2.84 -27.99 2.63
C LEU A 147 -4.28 -28.48 2.54
N ILE A 148 -5.26 -27.71 3.06
CA ILE A 148 -6.70 -28.05 2.97
C ILE A 148 -7.11 -28.25 1.51
N CYS A 149 -6.63 -27.41 0.58
CA CYS A 149 -6.88 -27.57 -0.84
C CYS A 149 -6.28 -28.88 -1.40
N GLY A 150 -5.04 -29.20 -1.01
CA GLY A 150 -4.35 -30.42 -1.45
C GLY A 150 -5.00 -31.71 -0.95
N VAL A 151 -5.53 -31.70 0.28
CA VAL A 151 -6.23 -32.85 0.86
C VAL A 151 -7.75 -32.82 0.64
N ALA A 152 -8.27 -31.90 -0.17
CA ALA A 152 -9.71 -31.73 -0.34
C ALA A 152 -10.37 -32.99 -0.90
N GLN A 153 -11.46 -33.39 -0.24
CA GLN A 153 -12.32 -34.52 -0.62
C GLN A 153 -13.67 -34.06 -1.20
N SER A 154 -13.95 -32.76 -1.18
CA SER A 154 -15.16 -32.18 -1.76
C SER A 154 -14.87 -30.79 -2.31
N SER A 155 -15.71 -30.36 -3.26
CA SER A 155 -15.66 -29.01 -3.84
C SER A 155 -15.75 -27.92 -2.75
N THR A 156 -16.66 -28.07 -1.79
CA THR A 156 -16.81 -27.12 -0.68
C THR A 156 -15.56 -27.05 0.20
N MET A 157 -14.92 -28.18 0.49
CA MET A 157 -13.68 -28.20 1.26
C MET A 157 -12.56 -27.45 0.53
N LEU A 158 -12.46 -27.62 -0.79
CA LEU A 158 -11.53 -26.87 -1.62
C LEU A 158 -11.81 -25.36 -1.56
N ILE A 159 -13.08 -24.95 -1.73
CA ILE A 159 -13.50 -23.54 -1.65
C ILE A 159 -13.13 -22.92 -0.29
N ILE A 160 -13.37 -23.64 0.81
CA ILE A 160 -13.00 -23.20 2.16
C ILE A 160 -11.48 -23.07 2.28
N GLY A 161 -10.71 -24.05 1.78
CA GLY A 161 -9.25 -23.99 1.76
C GLY A 161 -8.73 -22.76 1.00
N ARG A 162 -9.35 -22.44 -0.15
CA ARG A 162 -9.05 -21.23 -0.94
C ARG A 162 -9.34 -19.95 -0.16
N ALA A 163 -10.47 -19.89 0.54
CA ALA A 163 -10.78 -18.75 1.41
C ALA A 163 -9.73 -18.59 2.52
N VAL A 164 -9.37 -19.67 3.22
CA VAL A 164 -8.33 -19.65 4.28
C VAL A 164 -6.98 -19.16 3.73
N ALA A 165 -6.56 -19.68 2.57
CA ALA A 165 -5.32 -19.26 1.92
C ALA A 165 -5.34 -17.75 1.57
N GLY A 166 -6.48 -17.25 1.08
CA GLY A 166 -6.66 -15.83 0.76
C GLY A 166 -6.53 -14.91 1.98
N LEU A 167 -7.06 -15.31 3.15
CA LEU A 167 -6.88 -14.56 4.40
C LEU A 167 -5.39 -14.46 4.79
N GLY A 168 -4.63 -15.54 4.59
CA GLY A 168 -3.18 -15.56 4.74
C GLY A 168 -2.48 -14.58 3.79
N GLY A 169 -2.86 -14.61 2.51
CA GLY A 169 -2.30 -13.77 1.45
C GLY A 169 -2.41 -12.26 1.70
N ALA A 170 -3.55 -11.79 2.22
CA ALA A 170 -3.73 -10.38 2.60
C ALA A 170 -2.67 -9.91 3.62
N GLY A 171 -2.44 -10.73 4.66
CA GLY A 171 -1.42 -10.43 5.66
C GLY A 171 0.01 -10.59 5.15
N LEU A 172 0.27 -11.50 4.21
CA LEU A 172 1.59 -11.63 3.58
C LEU A 172 1.95 -10.41 2.75
N GLN A 173 0.98 -9.83 2.04
CA GLN A 173 1.17 -8.61 1.25
C GLN A 173 1.56 -7.43 2.12
N ASN A 174 0.77 -7.12 3.14
CA ASN A 174 1.11 -6.04 4.07
C ASN A 174 2.40 -6.32 4.82
N GLY A 175 2.59 -7.56 5.31
CA GLY A 175 3.79 -7.95 6.05
C GLY A 175 5.07 -7.78 5.26
N THR A 176 5.06 -8.17 3.98
CA THR A 176 6.20 -7.99 3.07
C THR A 176 6.57 -6.52 2.95
N LEU A 177 5.57 -5.66 2.70
CA LEU A 177 5.81 -4.21 2.57
C LEU A 177 6.27 -3.57 3.88
N THR A 178 5.72 -3.99 5.03
CA THR A 178 6.14 -3.52 6.36
C THR A 178 7.56 -3.98 6.71
N ILE A 179 7.92 -5.23 6.43
CA ILE A 179 9.27 -5.75 6.68
C ILE A 179 10.28 -5.00 5.81
N LEU A 180 9.99 -4.84 4.51
CA LEU A 180 10.85 -4.07 3.60
C LEU A 180 11.03 -2.62 4.04
N ALA A 181 9.98 -2.00 4.59
CA ALA A 181 10.08 -0.68 5.19
C ALA A 181 11.05 -0.67 6.39
N GLY A 182 11.10 -1.73 7.20
CA GLY A 182 12.02 -1.85 8.33
C GLY A 182 13.48 -2.11 7.94
N LEU A 183 13.71 -2.81 6.83
CA LEU A 183 15.04 -3.31 6.46
C LEU A 183 15.99 -2.24 5.90
N ALA A 184 15.46 -1.24 5.21
CA ALA A 184 16.28 -0.31 4.44
C ALA A 184 15.80 1.15 4.51
N PRO A 185 16.69 2.13 4.29
CA PRO A 185 16.30 3.52 4.07
C PRO A 185 15.38 3.66 2.86
N LEU A 186 14.53 4.69 2.85
CA LEU A 186 13.50 4.92 1.82
C LEU A 186 14.04 4.85 0.38
N ALA A 187 15.25 5.38 0.15
CA ALA A 187 15.92 5.31 -1.14
C ALA A 187 16.22 3.87 -1.60
N ARG A 188 16.48 2.90 -0.72
CA ARG A 188 16.70 1.50 -1.11
C ARG A 188 15.42 0.65 -1.06
N ARG A 189 14.38 1.09 -0.34
CA ARG A 189 13.09 0.38 -0.24
C ARG A 189 12.47 0.16 -1.62
N ALA A 190 12.50 1.18 -2.48
CA ALA A 190 11.96 1.07 -3.83
C ALA A 190 12.58 -0.09 -4.61
N LEU A 191 13.92 -0.17 -4.66
CA LEU A 191 14.63 -1.27 -5.30
C LEU A 191 14.23 -2.64 -4.72
N LEU A 192 14.24 -2.79 -3.39
CA LEU A 192 13.95 -4.07 -2.75
C LEU A 192 12.50 -4.51 -2.98
N THR A 193 11.54 -3.58 -2.88
CA THR A 193 10.13 -3.85 -3.18
C THR A 193 9.95 -4.23 -4.64
N GLY A 194 10.62 -3.55 -5.57
CA GLY A 194 10.62 -3.89 -6.99
C GLY A 194 11.15 -5.30 -7.27
N ILE A 195 12.22 -5.73 -6.59
CA ILE A 195 12.77 -7.09 -6.71
C ILE A 195 11.77 -8.12 -6.17
N VAL A 196 11.26 -7.94 -4.95
CA VAL A 196 10.34 -8.89 -4.31
C VAL A 196 9.08 -9.08 -5.14
N LEU A 197 8.43 -7.97 -5.53
CA LEU A 197 7.22 -8.02 -6.33
C LEU A 197 7.50 -8.50 -7.76
N GLY A 198 8.67 -8.19 -8.31
CA GLY A 198 9.09 -8.66 -9.62
C GLY A 198 9.25 -10.19 -9.67
N VAL A 199 9.95 -10.76 -8.69
CA VAL A 199 10.06 -12.23 -8.55
C VAL A 199 8.68 -12.85 -8.32
N ALA A 200 7.82 -12.21 -7.53
CA ALA A 200 6.46 -12.69 -7.31
C ALA A 200 5.65 -12.85 -8.61
N GLN A 201 5.80 -11.92 -9.57
CA GLN A 201 5.11 -11.99 -10.86
C GLN A 201 5.52 -13.21 -11.70
N LEU A 202 6.73 -13.75 -11.49
CA LEU A 202 7.13 -15.01 -12.13
C LEU A 202 6.25 -16.18 -11.66
N GLY A 203 5.70 -16.13 -10.44
CA GLY A 203 4.75 -17.13 -9.95
C GLY A 203 3.46 -17.16 -10.76
N VAL A 204 2.97 -15.99 -11.19
CA VAL A 204 1.78 -15.89 -12.06
C VAL A 204 2.02 -16.61 -13.39
N VAL A 205 3.19 -16.40 -13.99
CA VAL A 205 3.58 -17.04 -15.27
C VAL A 205 3.86 -18.53 -15.10
N ALA A 206 4.50 -18.92 -14.00
CA ALA A 206 4.84 -20.31 -13.72
C ALA A 206 3.60 -21.17 -13.41
N GLY A 207 2.51 -20.57 -12.91
CA GLY A 207 1.29 -21.27 -12.53
C GLY A 207 0.71 -22.16 -13.62
N PRO A 208 0.31 -21.62 -14.79
CA PRO A 208 -0.24 -22.44 -15.86
C PRO A 208 0.72 -23.54 -16.33
N LEU A 209 2.02 -23.24 -16.41
CA LEU A 209 3.05 -24.20 -16.84
C LEU A 209 3.18 -25.37 -15.85
N LEU A 210 3.38 -25.08 -14.56
CA LEU A 210 3.52 -26.10 -13.52
C LEU A 210 2.20 -26.84 -13.28
N GLY A 211 1.07 -26.12 -13.30
CA GLY A 211 -0.25 -26.72 -13.12
C GLY A 211 -0.61 -27.68 -14.27
N GLY A 212 -0.27 -27.34 -15.52
CA GLY A 212 -0.39 -28.26 -16.65
C GLY A 212 0.40 -29.55 -16.43
N VAL A 213 1.69 -29.42 -16.08
CA VAL A 213 2.56 -30.57 -15.79
C VAL A 213 2.01 -31.44 -14.65
N PHE A 214 1.56 -30.85 -13.54
CA PHE A 214 1.03 -31.60 -12.40
C PHE A 214 -0.32 -32.26 -12.70
N THR A 215 -1.15 -31.65 -13.52
CA THR A 215 -2.47 -32.21 -13.90
C THR A 215 -2.37 -33.29 -14.96
N GLU A 216 -1.31 -33.29 -15.78
CA GLU A 216 -1.04 -34.32 -16.79
C GLU A 216 -0.23 -35.51 -16.25
N LEU A 217 0.85 -35.25 -15.49
CA LEU A 217 1.80 -36.28 -15.06
C LEU A 217 1.57 -36.79 -13.63
N ALA A 218 0.80 -36.06 -12.82
CA ALA A 218 0.54 -36.39 -11.43
C ALA A 218 -0.95 -36.19 -11.09
N THR A 219 -1.24 -35.70 -9.89
CA THR A 219 -2.58 -35.32 -9.46
C THR A 219 -2.67 -33.82 -9.30
N TRP A 220 -3.83 -33.22 -9.61
CA TRP A 220 -4.09 -31.78 -9.39
C TRP A 220 -3.79 -31.30 -7.96
N ARG A 221 -3.81 -32.20 -6.96
CA ARG A 221 -3.45 -31.92 -5.57
C ARG A 221 -2.03 -31.36 -5.41
N TRP A 222 -1.10 -31.75 -6.29
CA TRP A 222 0.28 -31.25 -6.29
C TRP A 222 0.38 -29.76 -6.62
N CYS A 223 -0.63 -29.19 -7.29
CA CYS A 223 -0.74 -27.75 -7.47
C CYS A 223 -0.77 -26.98 -6.14
N PHE A 224 -1.21 -27.64 -5.05
CA PHE A 224 -1.23 -27.06 -3.71
C PHE A 224 -0.10 -27.57 -2.82
N TYR A 225 0.29 -28.85 -2.95
CA TYR A 225 1.40 -29.39 -2.16
C TYR A 225 2.74 -28.75 -2.48
N VAL A 226 2.94 -28.22 -3.68
CA VAL A 226 4.20 -27.53 -4.05
C VAL A 226 4.49 -26.31 -3.15
N ASN A 227 3.46 -25.72 -2.54
CA ASN A 227 3.61 -24.59 -1.63
C ASN A 227 4.32 -25.01 -0.34
N LEU A 228 3.97 -26.17 0.23
CA LEU A 228 4.42 -26.58 1.58
C LEU A 228 5.95 -26.73 1.71
N PRO A 229 6.69 -27.38 0.77
CA PRO A 229 8.15 -27.45 0.85
C PRO A 229 8.81 -26.08 0.75
N VAL A 230 8.32 -25.21 -0.15
CA VAL A 230 8.84 -23.85 -0.29
C VAL A 230 8.51 -23.06 0.98
N GLY A 231 7.33 -23.29 1.55
CA GLY A 231 6.92 -22.71 2.81
C GLY A 231 7.80 -23.11 3.98
N ALA A 232 8.21 -24.37 4.07
CA ALA A 232 9.18 -24.82 5.07
C ALA A 232 10.51 -24.07 4.95
N VAL A 233 11.00 -23.85 3.73
CA VAL A 233 12.23 -23.07 3.48
C VAL A 233 12.05 -21.62 3.91
N VAL A 234 10.96 -20.95 3.51
CA VAL A 234 10.65 -19.56 3.88
C VAL A 234 10.56 -19.42 5.40
N ALA A 235 9.77 -20.28 6.06
CA ALA A 235 9.59 -20.25 7.50
C ALA A 235 10.94 -20.44 8.22
N THR A 236 11.77 -21.37 7.75
CA THR A 236 13.12 -21.60 8.30
C THR A 236 14.00 -20.36 8.17
N LEU A 237 14.06 -19.74 6.99
CA LEU A 237 14.84 -18.51 6.77
C LEU A 237 14.38 -17.38 7.70
N ILE A 238 13.07 -17.15 7.79
CA ILE A 238 12.50 -16.09 8.64
C ILE A 238 12.71 -16.40 10.14
N LEU A 239 12.67 -17.67 10.55
CA LEU A 239 12.93 -18.09 11.93
C LEU A 239 14.39 -17.88 12.34
N LEU A 240 15.34 -18.18 11.43
CA LEU A 240 16.77 -18.03 11.70
C LEU A 240 17.24 -16.57 11.68
N ILE A 241 16.55 -15.70 10.94
CA ILE A 241 16.97 -14.31 10.75
C ILE A 241 16.30 -13.38 11.75
N HIS A 242 17.03 -12.36 12.20
CA HIS A 242 16.47 -11.24 12.96
C HIS A 242 15.82 -10.23 11.99
N ILE A 243 14.54 -9.94 12.21
CA ILE A 243 13.77 -8.95 11.45
C ILE A 243 13.65 -7.70 12.31
N PRO A 244 14.13 -6.53 11.84
CA PRO A 244 14.05 -5.29 12.61
C PRO A 244 12.59 -4.86 12.78
N GLU A 245 12.23 -4.46 14.00
CA GLU A 245 10.94 -3.84 14.28
C GLU A 245 10.93 -2.35 13.88
N GLN A 246 9.89 -1.93 13.16
CA GLN A 246 9.69 -0.53 12.74
C GLN A 246 9.27 0.41 13.87
N THR A 247 8.69 -0.17 14.93
CA THR A 247 8.17 0.53 16.10
C THR A 247 8.64 -0.22 17.34
N GLU A 248 8.88 0.50 18.44
CA GLU A 248 9.08 -0.15 19.73
C GLU A 248 7.79 -0.89 20.11
N LYS A 249 7.85 -2.22 20.04
CA LYS A 249 6.73 -3.10 20.39
C LYS A 249 6.92 -3.58 21.81
N MET A 250 5.82 -3.65 22.55
CA MET A 250 5.86 -3.99 23.97
C MET A 250 6.58 -5.33 24.20
N PRO A 251 7.51 -5.40 25.16
CA PRO A 251 8.19 -6.64 25.49
C PRO A 251 7.23 -7.59 26.22
N TRP A 252 6.74 -8.60 25.51
CA TRP A 252 5.89 -9.66 26.08
C TRP A 252 6.64 -10.60 27.05
N ARG A 253 7.98 -10.59 27.02
CA ARG A 253 8.83 -11.43 27.88
C ARG A 253 9.01 -10.75 29.24
N GLY A 254 8.68 -11.46 30.32
CA GLY A 254 8.83 -10.99 31.71
C GLY A 254 7.59 -10.35 32.33
N GLN A 255 6.46 -10.27 31.62
CA GLN A 255 5.20 -9.75 32.17
C GLN A 255 4.30 -10.86 32.73
N SER A 256 3.51 -10.52 33.75
CA SER A 256 2.52 -11.44 34.33
C SER A 256 1.50 -11.89 33.27
N LYS A 257 1.05 -13.15 33.36
CA LYS A 257 0.02 -13.72 32.48
C LYS A 257 -1.27 -12.87 32.48
N GLU A 258 -1.57 -12.23 33.60
CA GLU A 258 -2.75 -11.38 33.76
C GLU A 258 -2.60 -10.04 33.05
N THR A 259 -1.41 -9.42 33.11
CA THR A 259 -1.06 -8.22 32.34
C THR A 259 -1.12 -8.50 30.84
N ILE A 260 -0.57 -9.64 30.40
CA ILE A 260 -0.62 -10.07 28.99
C ILE A 260 -2.07 -10.27 28.55
N ARG A 261 -2.91 -10.96 29.35
CA ARG A 261 -4.30 -11.23 29.01
C ARG A 261 -5.12 -9.93 28.95
N ARG A 262 -4.93 -9.01 29.90
CA ARG A 262 -5.57 -7.68 29.91
C ARG A 262 -5.16 -6.86 28.69
N GLN A 263 -3.86 -6.75 28.41
CA GLN A 263 -3.31 -6.03 27.25
C GLN A 263 -3.81 -6.61 25.92
N LEU A 264 -3.78 -7.94 25.77
CA LEU A 264 -4.26 -8.62 24.58
C LEU A 264 -5.76 -8.34 24.37
N ARG A 265 -6.57 -8.45 25.44
CA ARG A 265 -8.00 -8.14 25.40
C ARG A 265 -8.26 -6.67 25.04
N LEU A 266 -7.44 -5.75 25.54
CA LEU A 266 -7.52 -4.32 25.21
C LEU A 266 -7.20 -4.06 23.73
N VAL A 267 -6.11 -4.64 23.21
CA VAL A 267 -5.73 -4.49 21.79
C VAL A 267 -6.79 -5.09 20.87
N LEU A 268 -7.22 -6.33 21.11
CA LEU A 268 -8.21 -7.01 20.27
C LEU A 268 -9.58 -6.32 20.29
N LEU A 269 -10.08 -5.92 21.46
CA LEU A 269 -11.43 -5.35 21.55
C LEU A 269 -11.47 -3.84 21.21
N HIS A 270 -10.42 -3.08 21.52
CA HIS A 270 -10.47 -1.61 21.45
C HIS A 270 -9.49 -0.97 20.45
N ARG A 271 -8.43 -1.67 20.02
CA ARG A 271 -7.46 -1.13 19.02
C ARG A 271 -7.65 -1.73 17.63
N MET A 272 -8.10 -2.98 17.53
CA MET A 272 -8.26 -3.67 16.24
C MET A 272 -9.59 -3.37 15.53
N ASP A 273 -10.59 -2.82 16.23
CA ASP A 273 -11.94 -2.53 15.69
C ASP A 273 -12.55 -3.72 14.93
N LEU A 274 -12.68 -4.86 15.63
CA LEU A 274 -13.23 -6.09 15.04
C LEU A 274 -14.68 -5.93 14.59
N VAL A 275 -15.46 -5.10 15.30
CA VAL A 275 -16.84 -4.79 14.92
C VAL A 275 -16.85 -4.05 13.59
N GLY A 276 -16.03 -2.99 13.47
CA GLY A 276 -15.86 -2.28 12.21
C GLY A 276 -15.38 -3.19 11.08
N PHE A 277 -14.46 -4.12 11.37
CA PHE A 277 -14.01 -5.14 10.42
C PHE A 277 -15.15 -6.04 9.93
N PHE A 278 -15.96 -6.63 10.82
CA PHE A 278 -17.05 -7.53 10.40
C PHE A 278 -18.14 -6.80 9.62
N VAL A 279 -18.51 -5.57 10.03
CA VAL A 279 -19.52 -4.78 9.30
C VAL A 279 -19.00 -4.39 7.91
N PHE A 280 -17.73 -3.97 7.81
CA PHE A 280 -17.12 -3.64 6.53
C PHE A 280 -16.92 -4.87 5.64
N SER A 281 -16.61 -6.02 6.23
CA SER A 281 -16.47 -7.30 5.53
C SER A 281 -17.81 -7.70 4.93
N GLY A 282 -18.90 -7.55 5.69
CA GLY A 282 -20.26 -7.74 5.18
C GLY A 282 -20.52 -6.88 3.94
N ALA A 283 -20.29 -5.57 4.03
CA ALA A 283 -20.53 -4.64 2.92
C ALA A 283 -19.75 -5.00 1.65
N THR A 284 -18.48 -5.32 1.81
CA THR A 284 -17.58 -5.64 0.68
C THR A 284 -17.90 -7.00 0.09
N ILE A 285 -18.18 -8.03 0.89
CA ILE A 285 -18.61 -9.35 0.41
C ILE A 285 -19.95 -9.23 -0.34
N GLN A 286 -20.93 -8.50 0.20
CA GLN A 286 -22.21 -8.29 -0.47
C GLN A 286 -22.04 -7.60 -1.84
N LEU A 287 -21.20 -6.57 -1.90
CA LEU A 287 -20.88 -5.87 -3.15
C LEU A 287 -20.21 -6.81 -4.16
N LEU A 288 -19.17 -7.54 -3.74
CA LEU A 288 -18.43 -8.43 -4.62
C LEU A 288 -19.29 -9.61 -5.08
N LEU A 289 -20.17 -10.16 -4.23
CA LEU A 289 -21.12 -11.19 -4.61
C LEU A 289 -22.15 -10.68 -5.61
N ALA A 290 -22.69 -9.47 -5.43
CA ALA A 290 -23.61 -8.87 -6.39
C ALA A 290 -22.97 -8.75 -7.78
N LEU A 291 -21.70 -8.34 -7.82
CA LEU A 291 -20.93 -8.21 -9.04
C LEU A 291 -20.53 -9.56 -9.67
N GLN A 292 -20.24 -10.55 -8.83
CA GLN A 292 -19.83 -11.89 -9.27
C GLN A 292 -20.99 -12.73 -9.81
N TRP A 293 -22.17 -12.63 -9.19
CA TRP A 293 -23.36 -13.39 -9.58
C TRP A 293 -24.26 -12.63 -10.57
N GLY A 294 -24.21 -11.31 -10.54
CA GLY A 294 -25.05 -10.47 -11.39
C GLY A 294 -24.79 -10.69 -12.87
N GLY A 295 -25.85 -10.79 -13.65
CA GLY A 295 -25.78 -10.97 -15.10
C GLY A 295 -25.63 -12.43 -15.55
N THR A 296 -25.57 -13.37 -14.61
CA THR A 296 -25.63 -14.80 -14.94
C THR A 296 -27.07 -15.25 -15.22
N VAL A 297 -27.23 -16.38 -15.93
CA VAL A 297 -28.55 -16.99 -16.21
C VAL A 297 -29.32 -17.29 -14.92
N ALA A 298 -28.61 -17.70 -13.85
CA ALA A 298 -29.21 -17.98 -12.55
C ALA A 298 -29.62 -16.70 -11.79
N HIS A 299 -28.87 -15.61 -11.95
CA HIS A 299 -29.11 -14.35 -11.25
C HIS A 299 -29.03 -13.15 -12.20
N PRO A 300 -30.12 -12.83 -12.91
CA PRO A 300 -30.24 -11.61 -13.70
C PRO A 300 -30.04 -10.37 -12.82
N TRP A 301 -29.56 -9.26 -13.41
CA TRP A 301 -29.37 -8.00 -12.68
C TRP A 301 -30.63 -7.48 -11.98
N ASN A 302 -31.82 -7.80 -12.52
CA ASN A 302 -33.12 -7.43 -11.95
C ASN A 302 -33.66 -8.44 -10.91
N SER A 303 -32.86 -9.44 -10.52
CA SER A 303 -33.23 -10.39 -9.48
C SER A 303 -33.27 -9.70 -8.12
N SER A 304 -34.25 -10.08 -7.29
CA SER A 304 -34.35 -9.61 -5.90
C SER A 304 -33.09 -9.93 -5.08
N VAL A 305 -32.37 -11.02 -5.40
CA VAL A 305 -31.10 -11.37 -4.77
C VAL A 305 -30.02 -10.33 -5.08
N ILE A 306 -29.84 -9.98 -6.35
CA ILE A 306 -28.79 -9.04 -6.77
C ILE A 306 -29.08 -7.62 -6.27
N ILE A 307 -30.34 -7.17 -6.41
CA ILE A 307 -30.78 -5.87 -5.89
C ILE A 307 -30.62 -5.85 -4.36
N GLY A 308 -31.03 -6.91 -3.67
CA GLY A 308 -30.88 -7.06 -2.23
C GLY A 308 -29.42 -7.04 -1.76
N LEU A 309 -28.50 -7.62 -2.53
CA LEU A 309 -27.06 -7.55 -2.25
C LEU A 309 -26.49 -6.13 -2.45
N PHE A 310 -26.89 -5.40 -3.50
CA PHE A 310 -26.47 -4.01 -3.69
C PHE A 310 -27.02 -3.07 -2.62
N VAL A 311 -28.32 -3.15 -2.31
CA VAL A 311 -28.94 -2.35 -1.26
C VAL A 311 -28.35 -2.73 0.10
N GLY A 312 -28.19 -4.03 0.36
CA GLY A 312 -27.54 -4.55 1.56
C GLY A 312 -26.13 -4.01 1.73
N ALA A 313 -25.30 -4.05 0.67
CA ALA A 313 -23.95 -3.50 0.66
C ALA A 313 -23.93 -1.99 0.93
N GLY A 314 -24.87 -1.23 0.34
CA GLY A 314 -25.01 0.21 0.59
C GLY A 314 -25.38 0.52 2.04
N VAL A 315 -26.37 -0.18 2.59
CA VAL A 315 -26.81 0.00 3.99
C VAL A 315 -25.71 -0.39 4.97
N THR A 316 -25.07 -1.54 4.79
CA THR A 316 -23.99 -1.98 5.67
C THR A 316 -22.75 -1.08 5.55
N ALA A 317 -22.45 -0.55 4.36
CA ALA A 317 -21.41 0.46 4.19
C ALA A 317 -21.73 1.78 4.92
N LEU A 318 -22.99 2.23 4.92
CA LEU A 318 -23.42 3.40 5.70
C LEU A 318 -23.32 3.17 7.21
N VAL A 319 -23.76 2.01 7.68
CA VAL A 319 -23.62 1.60 9.09
C VAL A 319 -22.15 1.56 9.49
N TRP A 320 -21.30 0.97 8.63
CA TRP A 320 -19.86 0.97 8.85
C TRP A 320 -19.27 2.38 8.85
N GLY A 321 -19.67 3.25 7.92
CA GLY A 321 -19.19 4.63 7.85
C GLY A 321 -19.53 5.41 9.12
N ALA A 322 -20.75 5.26 9.64
CA ALA A 322 -21.16 5.85 10.92
C ALA A 322 -20.36 5.28 12.10
N TRP A 323 -20.13 3.96 12.12
CA TRP A 323 -19.30 3.31 13.13
C TRP A 323 -17.84 3.78 13.09
N ASN A 324 -17.22 3.80 11.92
CA ASN A 324 -15.83 4.22 11.72
C ASN A 324 -15.65 5.70 12.07
N TYR A 325 -16.61 6.56 11.70
CA TYR A 325 -16.61 7.97 12.10
C TYR A 325 -16.69 8.12 13.63
N ARG A 326 -17.64 7.44 14.27
CA ARG A 326 -17.77 7.42 15.73
C ARG A 326 -16.48 6.95 16.40
N MET A 327 -15.88 5.86 15.91
CA MET A 327 -14.67 5.27 16.48
C MET A 327 -13.44 6.16 16.24
N SER A 328 -13.40 6.89 15.13
CA SER A 328 -12.31 7.81 14.81
C SER A 328 -12.35 9.08 15.66
N HIS A 329 -13.55 9.52 16.10
CA HIS A 329 -13.75 10.70 16.94
C HIS A 329 -13.92 10.37 18.43
N TRP A 330 -14.05 9.09 18.80
CA TRP A 330 -14.08 8.66 20.19
C TRP A 330 -12.74 8.97 20.85
N LEU A 331 -12.72 9.74 21.93
CA LEU A 331 -11.48 10.21 22.57
C LEU A 331 -10.70 9.12 23.33
N GLY A 332 -11.34 7.98 23.58
CA GLY A 332 -10.77 6.96 24.47
C GLY A 332 -11.28 7.09 25.90
N SER A 333 -10.92 6.13 26.72
CA SER A 333 -10.91 6.27 28.19
C SER A 333 -9.47 6.55 28.64
N ASP A 334 -9.24 6.97 29.88
CA ASP A 334 -7.89 7.27 30.39
C ASP A 334 -6.91 6.08 30.24
N ASP A 335 -7.43 4.85 30.35
CA ASP A 335 -6.69 3.61 30.12
C ASP A 335 -6.34 3.33 28.64
N ILE A 336 -7.09 3.91 27.69
CA ILE A 336 -6.95 3.69 26.23
C ILE A 336 -7.15 5.02 25.49
N PRO A 337 -6.18 5.95 25.57
CA PRO A 337 -6.30 7.20 24.84
C PRO A 337 -6.36 6.94 23.33
N ASN A 338 -7.34 7.55 22.66
CA ASN A 338 -7.52 7.51 21.21
C ASN A 338 -7.31 8.90 20.60
N ARG A 339 -6.19 9.54 20.99
CA ARG A 339 -5.87 10.93 20.62
C ARG A 339 -5.79 11.19 19.10
N ASN A 340 -5.63 10.15 18.28
CA ASN A 340 -5.45 10.25 16.82
C ASN A 340 -6.44 9.40 16.00
N GLY A 341 -7.49 8.85 16.61
CA GLY A 341 -8.45 7.97 15.90
C GLY A 341 -7.89 6.60 15.47
N GLU A 342 -6.75 6.19 16.03
CA GLU A 342 -6.06 4.91 15.75
C GLU A 342 -6.92 3.68 16.11
N ALA A 343 -7.89 3.87 17.00
CA ALA A 343 -8.83 2.83 17.37
C ALA A 343 -9.73 2.41 16.20
N ALA A 344 -10.09 3.31 15.27
CA ALA A 344 -10.92 3.01 14.10
C ALA A 344 -10.18 2.14 13.07
N LEU A 345 -10.86 1.18 12.44
CA LEU A 345 -10.23 0.30 11.43
C LEU A 345 -9.53 1.11 10.34
N ILE A 346 -10.17 2.17 9.85
CA ILE A 346 -9.59 3.14 8.92
C ILE A 346 -9.59 4.51 9.61
N PRO A 347 -8.45 4.94 10.21
CA PRO A 347 -8.37 6.24 10.85
C PRO A 347 -8.65 7.37 9.87
N THR A 348 -9.61 8.22 10.21
CA THR A 348 -10.05 9.32 9.32
C THR A 348 -8.92 10.30 8.98
N PRO A 349 -7.99 10.64 9.89
CA PRO A 349 -6.83 11.47 9.54
C PRO A 349 -5.95 10.83 8.46
N ILE A 350 -5.72 9.52 8.51
CA ILE A 350 -4.93 8.79 7.52
C ILE A 350 -5.67 8.73 6.18
N ALA A 351 -6.98 8.46 6.21
CA ALA A 351 -7.81 8.42 4.99
C ALA A 351 -7.92 9.79 4.30
N ARG A 352 -7.86 10.89 5.07
CA ARG A 352 -7.87 12.27 4.55
C ARG A 352 -6.51 12.77 4.10
N GLU A 353 -5.42 12.08 4.44
CA GLU A 353 -4.09 12.45 3.99
C GLU A 353 -4.02 12.44 2.45
N ARG A 354 -3.62 13.58 1.87
CA ARG A 354 -3.67 13.81 0.42
C ARG A 354 -3.03 12.69 -0.38
N THR A 355 -1.86 12.29 0.06
CA THR A 355 -1.06 11.24 -0.59
C THR A 355 -1.76 9.87 -0.55
N VAL A 356 -2.49 9.59 0.54
CA VAL A 356 -3.13 8.29 0.77
C VAL A 356 -4.36 8.12 -0.11
N TYR A 357 -5.30 9.08 -0.11
CA TYR A 357 -6.50 8.94 -0.95
C TYR A 357 -6.16 9.04 -2.44
N SER A 358 -5.24 9.92 -2.83
CA SER A 358 -4.75 10.04 -4.21
C SER A 358 -4.08 8.76 -4.68
N GLY A 359 -3.16 8.20 -3.87
CA GLY A 359 -2.48 6.94 -4.19
C GLY A 359 -3.44 5.75 -4.25
N SER A 360 -4.45 5.72 -3.39
CA SER A 360 -5.49 4.69 -3.40
C SER A 360 -6.37 4.78 -4.65
N LEU A 361 -6.77 5.99 -5.06
CA LEU A 361 -7.54 6.22 -6.29
C LEU A 361 -6.76 5.86 -7.54
N ALA A 362 -5.49 6.28 -7.62
CA ALA A 362 -4.60 5.91 -8.72
C ALA A 362 -4.45 4.38 -8.81
N SER A 363 -4.27 3.72 -7.66
CA SER A 363 -4.11 2.26 -7.60
C SER A 363 -5.39 1.49 -7.91
N PHE A 364 -6.57 2.01 -7.52
CA PHE A 364 -7.89 1.50 -7.91
C PHE A 364 -8.06 1.48 -9.43
N ALA A 365 -7.79 2.61 -10.08
CA ALA A 365 -7.90 2.72 -11.53
C ALA A 365 -6.87 1.85 -12.25
N LEU A 366 -5.61 1.87 -11.80
CA LEU A 366 -4.54 1.04 -12.38
C LEU A 366 -4.84 -0.45 -12.29
N MET A 367 -5.36 -0.93 -11.17
CA MET A 367 -5.70 -2.36 -11.04
C MET A 367 -6.78 -2.78 -12.03
N GLY A 368 -7.79 -1.93 -12.27
CA GLY A 368 -8.78 -2.16 -13.33
C GLY A 368 -8.13 -2.31 -14.70
N THR A 369 -7.19 -1.42 -15.05
CA THR A 369 -6.47 -1.51 -16.34
C THR A 369 -5.63 -2.78 -16.47
N ILE A 370 -5.00 -3.23 -15.38
CA ILE A 370 -4.20 -4.47 -15.36
C ILE A 370 -5.09 -5.68 -15.66
N ILE A 371 -6.23 -5.79 -14.97
CA ILE A 371 -7.14 -6.92 -15.13
C ILE A 371 -7.79 -6.89 -16.51
N MET A 372 -8.26 -5.73 -17.00
CA MET A 372 -8.83 -5.63 -18.35
C MET A 372 -7.84 -6.06 -19.43
N ASN A 373 -6.59 -5.64 -19.31
CA ASN A 373 -5.56 -6.02 -20.27
C ASN A 373 -5.33 -7.55 -20.25
N ALA A 374 -5.22 -8.16 -19.08
CA ALA A 374 -5.03 -9.60 -18.96
C ALA A 374 -6.18 -10.42 -19.58
N PHE A 375 -7.44 -10.01 -19.34
CA PHE A 375 -8.62 -10.75 -19.81
C PHE A 375 -8.95 -10.48 -21.28
N PHE A 376 -9.05 -9.20 -21.68
CA PHE A 376 -9.60 -8.85 -22.99
C PHE A 376 -8.57 -8.95 -24.13
N ILE A 377 -7.26 -8.87 -23.85
CA ILE A 377 -6.25 -9.25 -24.86
C ILE A 377 -6.32 -10.76 -25.14
N ALA A 378 -6.51 -11.58 -24.11
CA ALA A 378 -6.63 -13.03 -24.30
C ALA A 378 -7.86 -13.36 -25.17
N ILE A 379 -8.98 -12.69 -24.92
CA ILE A 379 -10.19 -12.81 -25.74
C ILE A 379 -9.90 -12.38 -27.17
N TYR A 380 -9.22 -11.25 -27.41
CA TYR A 380 -8.84 -10.82 -28.75
C TYR A 380 -7.99 -11.87 -29.49
N PHE A 381 -7.00 -12.49 -28.85
CA PHE A 381 -6.18 -13.50 -29.53
C PHE A 381 -6.98 -14.77 -29.85
N GLN A 382 -7.82 -15.24 -28.95
CA GLN A 382 -8.64 -16.43 -29.18
C GLN A 382 -9.73 -16.18 -30.24
N THR A 383 -10.36 -15.00 -30.21
CA THR A 383 -11.48 -14.67 -31.11
C THR A 383 -11.01 -14.11 -32.44
N ALA A 384 -10.12 -13.12 -32.47
CA ALA A 384 -9.75 -12.43 -33.71
C ALA A 384 -8.57 -13.08 -34.44
N ARG A 385 -7.72 -13.84 -33.73
CA ARG A 385 -6.55 -14.53 -34.32
C ARG A 385 -6.65 -16.03 -34.36
N ASP A 386 -7.74 -16.59 -33.85
CA ASP A 386 -7.93 -18.04 -33.75
C ASP A 386 -6.77 -18.73 -33.00
N ALA A 387 -6.17 -18.01 -32.04
CA ALA A 387 -5.08 -18.54 -31.25
C ALA A 387 -5.62 -19.53 -30.22
N SER A 388 -4.92 -20.66 -30.04
CA SER A 388 -5.22 -21.56 -28.92
C SER A 388 -5.08 -20.84 -27.57
N PRO A 389 -5.72 -21.30 -26.49
CA PRO A 389 -5.53 -20.73 -25.16
C PRO A 389 -4.06 -20.64 -24.73
N VAL A 390 -3.25 -21.65 -25.08
CA VAL A 390 -1.80 -21.67 -24.79
C VAL A 390 -1.07 -20.58 -25.58
N THR A 391 -1.32 -20.50 -26.89
CA THR A 391 -0.71 -19.48 -27.76
C THR A 391 -1.15 -18.08 -27.35
N SER A 392 -2.40 -17.89 -26.93
CA SER A 392 -2.91 -16.65 -26.39
C SER A 392 -2.15 -16.24 -25.12
N GLY A 393 -1.89 -17.18 -24.21
CA GLY A 393 -1.07 -16.93 -23.02
C GLY A 393 0.36 -16.48 -23.38
N VAL A 394 0.99 -17.16 -24.35
CA VAL A 394 2.33 -16.78 -24.85
C VAL A 394 2.30 -15.38 -25.47
N ASN A 395 1.26 -15.03 -26.22
CA ASN A 395 1.13 -13.73 -26.87
C ASN A 395 0.90 -12.55 -25.90
N ILE A 396 0.61 -12.82 -24.62
CA ILE A 396 0.46 -11.80 -23.56
C ILE A 396 1.80 -11.52 -22.84
N LEU A 397 2.81 -12.38 -23.02
CA LEU A 397 4.13 -12.21 -22.41
C LEU A 397 4.79 -10.84 -22.68
N PRO A 398 4.65 -10.18 -23.84
CA PRO A 398 5.20 -8.84 -24.05
C PRO A 398 4.72 -7.83 -23.01
N SER A 399 3.45 -7.88 -22.60
CA SER A 399 2.91 -7.02 -21.55
C SER A 399 3.52 -7.35 -20.18
N ILE A 400 3.67 -8.64 -19.85
CA ILE A 400 4.16 -9.09 -18.54
C ILE A 400 5.65 -8.77 -18.38
N LEU A 401 6.46 -9.10 -19.39
CA LEU A 401 7.91 -8.91 -19.37
C LEU A 401 8.28 -7.42 -19.35
N SER A 402 7.58 -6.59 -20.14
CA SER A 402 7.78 -5.15 -20.10
C SER A 402 7.41 -4.55 -18.75
N GLN A 403 6.26 -4.96 -18.17
CA GLN A 403 5.86 -4.52 -16.83
C GLN A 403 6.91 -4.88 -15.78
N LEU A 404 7.43 -6.11 -15.80
CA LEU A 404 8.47 -6.56 -14.88
C LEU A 404 9.76 -5.73 -15.02
N PHE A 405 10.25 -5.57 -16.24
CA PHE A 405 11.47 -4.82 -16.52
C PHE A 405 11.35 -3.38 -16.06
N PHE A 406 10.28 -2.69 -16.46
CA PHE A 406 10.09 -1.28 -16.16
C PHE A 406 9.74 -1.04 -14.68
N ALA A 407 9.14 -1.99 -13.97
CA ALA A 407 8.95 -1.89 -12.52
C ALA A 407 10.28 -1.89 -11.77
N VAL A 408 11.22 -2.77 -12.13
CA VAL A 408 12.55 -2.80 -11.51
C VAL A 408 13.36 -1.58 -11.92
N ALA A 409 13.31 -1.19 -13.21
CA ALA A 409 14.03 -0.03 -13.73
C ALA A 409 13.54 1.28 -13.07
N SER A 410 12.23 1.53 -13.02
CA SER A 410 11.66 2.71 -12.38
C SER A 410 11.97 2.74 -10.88
N SER A 411 11.85 1.60 -10.20
CA SER A 411 12.16 1.49 -8.77
C SER A 411 13.62 1.81 -8.47
N THR A 412 14.54 1.33 -9.31
CA THR A 412 15.97 1.63 -9.23
C THR A 412 16.24 3.12 -9.51
N ALA A 413 15.55 3.69 -10.49
CA ALA A 413 15.71 5.09 -10.84
C ALA A 413 15.16 6.02 -9.75
N ILE A 414 13.98 5.74 -9.20
CA ILE A 414 13.41 6.42 -8.03
C ILE A 414 14.39 6.36 -6.84
N SER A 415 14.99 5.18 -6.61
CA SER A 415 16.00 4.96 -5.57
C SER A 415 17.22 5.89 -5.70
N LYS A 416 17.68 6.13 -6.94
CA LYS A 416 18.86 6.97 -7.23
C LYS A 416 18.53 8.46 -7.30
N MET A 417 17.42 8.80 -7.96
CA MET A 417 17.04 10.18 -8.28
C MET A 417 16.30 10.87 -7.14
N GLY A 418 15.61 10.11 -6.29
CA GLY A 418 14.91 10.67 -5.12
C GLY A 418 13.50 11.18 -5.37
N TYR A 419 12.95 11.07 -6.59
CA TYR A 419 11.61 11.58 -6.88
C TYR A 419 10.76 10.46 -7.48
N TYR A 420 9.59 10.19 -6.90
CA TYR A 420 8.64 9.19 -7.41
C TYR A 420 7.63 9.79 -8.42
N LEU A 421 7.31 11.07 -8.30
CA LEU A 421 6.25 11.72 -9.07
C LEU A 421 6.52 11.75 -10.59
N PRO A 422 7.74 12.07 -11.08
CA PRO A 422 8.03 12.03 -12.53
C PRO A 422 7.83 10.63 -13.13
N TRP A 423 8.17 9.58 -12.38
CA TRP A 423 7.99 8.20 -12.82
C TRP A 423 6.53 7.76 -12.79
N ALA A 424 5.76 8.25 -11.82
CA ALA A 424 4.31 8.05 -11.79
C ALA A 424 3.63 8.69 -13.00
N PHE A 425 4.02 9.92 -13.36
CA PHE A 425 3.50 10.62 -14.55
C PHE A 425 3.91 9.93 -15.83
N ALA A 426 5.21 9.66 -16.01
CA ALA A 426 5.69 8.96 -17.20
C ALA A 426 4.98 7.61 -17.37
N GLY A 427 4.87 6.83 -16.28
CA GLY A 427 4.19 5.54 -16.29
C GLY A 427 2.71 5.62 -16.64
N THR A 428 1.95 6.54 -16.05
CA THR A 428 0.52 6.71 -16.34
C THR A 428 0.26 7.24 -17.74
N THR A 429 1.10 8.15 -18.25
CA THR A 429 1.03 8.64 -19.63
C THR A 429 1.31 7.52 -20.62
N ILE A 430 2.41 6.78 -20.45
CA ILE A 430 2.77 5.66 -21.31
C ILE A 430 1.69 4.57 -21.26
N ASN A 431 1.14 4.28 -20.08
CA ASN A 431 0.05 3.32 -19.94
C ASN A 431 -1.20 3.80 -20.69
N SER A 432 -1.57 5.08 -20.57
CA SER A 432 -2.73 5.66 -21.27
C SER A 432 -2.59 5.56 -22.79
N ILE A 433 -1.39 5.85 -23.31
CA ILE A 433 -1.07 5.68 -24.73
C ILE A 433 -1.13 4.20 -25.12
N GLY A 434 -0.53 3.31 -24.34
CA GLY A 434 -0.53 1.87 -24.61
C GLY A 434 -1.94 1.27 -24.63
N THR A 435 -2.77 1.58 -23.63
CA THR A 435 -4.18 1.14 -23.59
C THR A 435 -5.01 1.76 -24.70
N GLY A 436 -4.72 3.01 -25.08
CA GLY A 436 -5.40 3.69 -26.20
C GLY A 436 -5.03 3.08 -27.55
N LEU A 437 -3.78 2.66 -27.73
CA LEU A 437 -3.36 1.93 -28.93
C LEU A 437 -3.99 0.53 -28.98
N LEU A 438 -4.14 -0.14 -27.83
CA LEU A 438 -4.86 -1.41 -27.76
C LEU A 438 -6.35 -1.29 -28.12
N SER A 439 -6.95 -0.10 -28.09
CA SER A 439 -8.32 0.10 -28.59
C SER A 439 -8.42 0.22 -30.11
N THR A 440 -7.29 0.11 -30.82
CA THR A 440 -7.23 0.14 -32.30
C THR A 440 -7.01 -1.26 -32.91
N LEU A 441 -7.11 -2.31 -32.09
CA LEU A 441 -6.89 -3.68 -32.54
C LEU A 441 -7.97 -4.09 -33.55
N SER A 442 -7.51 -4.65 -34.66
CA SER A 442 -8.34 -5.19 -35.74
C SER A 442 -7.96 -6.66 -35.95
N PRO A 443 -8.84 -7.48 -36.55
CA PRO A 443 -8.46 -8.84 -36.96
C PRO A 443 -7.20 -8.88 -37.85
N THR A 444 -6.93 -7.81 -38.61
CA THR A 444 -5.80 -7.72 -39.55
C THR A 444 -4.55 -7.04 -39.00
N THR A 445 -4.53 -6.65 -37.71
CA THR A 445 -3.39 -5.92 -37.13
C THR A 445 -2.07 -6.69 -37.32
N PRO A 446 -0.95 -6.07 -37.70
CA PRO A 446 0.32 -6.81 -37.81
C PRO A 446 0.88 -7.24 -36.45
N THR A 447 1.68 -8.31 -36.43
CA THR A 447 2.27 -8.84 -35.19
C THR A 447 3.08 -7.82 -34.40
N GLY A 448 3.92 -7.04 -35.08
CA GLY A 448 4.72 -6.00 -34.43
C GLY A 448 3.90 -4.91 -33.73
N HIS A 449 2.69 -4.61 -34.22
CA HIS A 449 1.85 -3.55 -33.64
C HIS A 449 1.28 -3.97 -32.29
N TRP A 450 0.63 -5.12 -32.21
CA TRP A 450 0.06 -5.56 -30.94
C TRP A 450 1.14 -5.89 -29.90
N ILE A 451 2.34 -6.34 -30.32
CA ILE A 451 3.49 -6.50 -29.42
C ILE A 451 3.90 -5.13 -28.87
N GLY A 452 4.09 -4.14 -29.75
CA GLY A 452 4.49 -2.79 -29.34
C GLY A 452 3.48 -2.13 -28.39
N PHE A 453 2.18 -2.28 -28.67
CA PHE A 453 1.11 -1.73 -27.83
C PHE A 453 1.11 -2.36 -26.44
N GLN A 454 1.31 -3.68 -26.35
CA GLN A 454 1.46 -4.39 -25.08
C GLN A 454 2.72 -3.95 -24.31
N VAL A 455 3.84 -3.74 -24.99
CA VAL A 455 5.08 -3.26 -24.35
C VAL A 455 4.89 -1.87 -23.75
N LEU A 456 4.20 -0.96 -24.46
CA LEU A 456 3.87 0.36 -23.93
C LEU A 456 2.94 0.25 -22.72
N ALA A 457 1.82 -0.47 -22.85
CA ALA A 457 0.85 -0.62 -21.77
C ALA A 457 1.49 -1.29 -20.54
N GLY A 458 2.22 -2.38 -20.73
CA GLY A 458 2.91 -3.12 -19.66
C GLY A 458 4.01 -2.27 -19.01
N GLY A 459 4.86 -1.64 -19.83
CA GLY A 459 5.93 -0.78 -19.33
C GLY A 459 5.43 0.42 -18.52
N GLY A 460 4.39 1.11 -19.01
CA GLY A 460 3.73 2.20 -18.28
C GLY A 460 3.19 1.75 -16.92
N ARG A 461 2.48 0.60 -16.88
CA ARG A 461 2.02 -0.03 -15.64
C ARG A 461 3.17 -0.33 -14.69
N GLY A 462 4.26 -0.92 -15.19
CA GLY A 462 5.45 -1.24 -14.40
C GLY A 462 6.04 0.01 -13.72
N MET A 463 6.13 1.12 -14.45
CA MET A 463 6.69 2.38 -13.92
C MET A 463 5.87 2.96 -12.76
N VAL A 464 4.53 2.99 -12.88
CA VAL A 464 3.66 3.65 -11.88
C VAL A 464 3.31 2.74 -10.70
N PHE A 465 3.24 1.41 -10.87
CA PHE A 465 2.68 0.50 -9.86
C PHE A 465 3.29 0.67 -8.44
N GLN A 466 4.58 1.03 -8.36
CA GLN A 466 5.28 1.25 -7.08
C GLN A 466 5.21 2.68 -6.52
N ALA A 467 4.97 3.68 -7.36
CA ALA A 467 5.11 5.07 -6.95
C ALA A 467 4.11 5.49 -5.84
N PRO A 468 2.81 5.12 -5.90
CA PRO A 468 1.86 5.38 -4.81
C PRO A 468 2.26 4.75 -3.47
N ILE A 469 2.77 3.51 -3.48
CA ILE A 469 3.21 2.80 -2.27
C ILE A 469 4.35 3.57 -1.60
N LEU A 470 5.35 3.99 -2.38
CA LEU A 470 6.50 4.75 -1.89
C LEU A 470 6.10 6.14 -1.38
N ALA A 471 5.19 6.81 -2.08
CA ALA A 471 4.67 8.11 -1.67
C ALA A 471 3.98 8.02 -0.30
N ILE A 472 3.13 7.02 -0.10
CA ILE A 472 2.47 6.78 1.20
C ILE A 472 3.49 6.47 2.29
N GLN A 473 4.47 5.59 2.04
CA GLN A 473 5.52 5.27 3.01
C GLN A 473 6.34 6.49 3.46
N HIS A 474 6.38 7.54 2.66
CA HIS A 474 7.04 8.81 2.99
C HIS A 474 6.10 9.83 3.63
N ALA A 475 4.81 9.82 3.30
CA ALA A 475 3.85 10.81 3.76
C ALA A 475 3.35 10.56 5.18
N VAL A 476 3.35 9.30 5.64
CA VAL A 476 2.82 8.92 6.96
C VAL A 476 3.92 8.52 7.93
N GLN A 477 3.61 8.58 9.23
CA GLN A 477 4.54 8.16 10.29
C GLN A 477 4.81 6.64 10.23
N PRO A 478 5.97 6.14 10.70
CA PRO A 478 6.33 4.71 10.63
C PRO A 478 5.28 3.76 11.24
N ASN A 479 4.61 4.16 12.32
CA ASN A 479 3.53 3.40 12.96
C ASN A 479 2.23 3.32 12.13
N GLN A 480 2.07 4.22 11.16
CA GLN A 480 0.88 4.34 10.29
C GLN A 480 1.10 3.74 8.90
N ILE A 481 2.35 3.44 8.50
CA ILE A 481 2.69 2.92 7.17
C ILE A 481 1.85 1.69 6.82
N SER A 482 1.80 0.69 7.71
CA SER A 482 1.08 -0.56 7.46
C SER A 482 -0.42 -0.34 7.24
N VAL A 483 -1.04 0.58 7.97
CA VAL A 483 -2.47 0.91 7.83
C VAL A 483 -2.74 1.67 6.53
N ALA A 484 -1.90 2.66 6.20
CA ALA A 484 -2.06 3.47 4.99
C ALA A 484 -1.81 2.68 3.71
N VAL A 485 -0.80 1.79 3.70
CA VAL A 485 -0.56 0.84 2.61
C VAL A 485 -1.70 -0.16 2.49
N GLY A 486 -2.23 -0.65 3.62
CA GLY A 486 -3.42 -1.49 3.63
C GLY A 486 -4.64 -0.84 2.96
N LEU A 487 -4.84 0.47 3.15
CA LEU A 487 -5.92 1.23 2.49
C LEU A 487 -5.70 1.37 0.97
N LEU A 488 -4.44 1.54 0.54
CA LEU A 488 -4.11 1.54 -0.88
C LEU A 488 -4.35 0.18 -1.53
N SER A 489 -3.92 -0.91 -0.87
CA SER A 489 -4.15 -2.28 -1.33
C SER A 489 -5.63 -2.63 -1.34
N PHE A 490 -6.42 -2.12 -0.38
CA PHE A 490 -7.89 -2.17 -0.43
C PHE A 490 -8.40 -1.57 -1.75
N GLY A 491 -7.96 -0.36 -2.09
CA GLY A 491 -8.36 0.33 -3.33
C GLY A 491 -8.02 -0.48 -4.59
N GLN A 492 -6.83 -1.10 -4.63
CA GLN A 492 -6.45 -1.99 -5.74
C GLN A 492 -7.44 -3.15 -5.91
N ASN A 493 -7.70 -3.90 -4.84
CA ASN A 493 -8.52 -5.10 -4.93
C ASN A 493 -9.97 -4.78 -5.31
N VAL A 494 -10.57 -3.75 -4.69
CA VAL A 494 -11.93 -3.32 -5.03
C VAL A 494 -11.99 -2.78 -6.45
N GLY A 495 -10.98 -2.00 -6.88
CA GLY A 495 -10.88 -1.50 -8.25
C GLY A 495 -10.81 -2.61 -9.27
N GLY A 496 -10.00 -3.64 -9.00
CA GLY A 496 -9.91 -4.82 -9.86
C GLY A 496 -11.27 -5.50 -10.07
N ALA A 497 -11.99 -5.80 -9.00
CA ALA A 497 -13.26 -6.53 -9.08
C ALA A 497 -14.40 -5.69 -9.69
N VAL A 498 -14.58 -4.44 -9.23
CA VAL A 498 -15.65 -3.56 -9.70
C VAL A 498 -15.44 -3.19 -11.16
N LEU A 499 -14.23 -2.77 -11.54
CA LEU A 499 -13.95 -2.30 -12.90
C LEU A 499 -13.96 -3.45 -13.91
N LEU A 500 -13.53 -4.66 -13.54
CA LEU A 500 -13.68 -5.84 -14.40
C LEU A 500 -15.15 -6.14 -14.69
N THR A 501 -16.02 -6.09 -13.69
CA THR A 501 -17.45 -6.33 -13.88
C THR A 501 -18.07 -5.33 -14.84
N ILE A 502 -17.73 -4.03 -14.68
CA ILE A 502 -18.15 -2.99 -15.62
C ILE A 502 -17.60 -3.27 -17.03
N ALA A 503 -16.34 -3.70 -17.17
CA ALA A 503 -15.77 -4.04 -18.46
C ALA A 503 -16.45 -5.24 -19.14
N ASN A 504 -16.84 -6.28 -18.38
CA ASN A 504 -17.64 -7.39 -18.91
C ASN A 504 -18.99 -6.88 -19.42
N THR A 505 -19.71 -6.07 -18.64
CA THR A 505 -20.97 -5.47 -19.07
C THR A 505 -20.81 -4.60 -20.32
N VAL A 506 -19.73 -3.83 -20.42
CA VAL A 506 -19.41 -3.04 -21.62
C VAL A 506 -19.16 -3.96 -22.82
N PHE A 507 -18.41 -5.03 -22.62
CA PHE A 507 -18.10 -6.02 -23.65
C PHE A 507 -19.34 -6.73 -24.17
N ASP A 508 -20.20 -7.24 -23.28
CA ASP A 508 -21.39 -8.02 -23.64
C ASP A 508 -22.40 -7.16 -24.41
N ASN A 509 -22.71 -5.97 -23.89
CA ASN A 509 -23.61 -5.02 -24.56
C ASN A 509 -23.03 -4.58 -25.92
N SER A 510 -21.72 -4.35 -25.99
CA SER A 510 -21.05 -4.04 -27.25
C SER A 510 -21.14 -5.22 -28.21
N LEU A 511 -20.88 -6.44 -27.76
CA LEU A 511 -20.87 -7.63 -28.60
C LEU A 511 -22.25 -7.88 -29.20
N GLN A 512 -23.30 -7.77 -28.40
CA GLN A 512 -24.67 -7.88 -28.90
C GLN A 512 -24.97 -6.85 -29.99
N SER A 513 -24.63 -5.58 -29.77
CA SER A 513 -24.82 -4.51 -30.75
C SER A 513 -23.98 -4.71 -32.02
N GLN A 514 -22.72 -5.12 -31.87
CA GLN A 514 -21.81 -5.33 -32.99
C GLN A 514 -22.17 -6.57 -33.82
N LEU A 515 -22.70 -7.63 -33.19
CA LEU A 515 -23.21 -8.81 -33.88
C LEU A 515 -24.43 -8.47 -34.74
N GLN A 516 -25.36 -7.68 -34.22
CA GLN A 516 -26.50 -7.21 -35.01
C GLN A 516 -26.07 -6.36 -36.21
N GLN A 517 -24.99 -5.59 -36.08
CA GLN A 517 -24.48 -4.74 -37.16
C GLN A 517 -23.67 -5.52 -38.22
N HIS A 518 -22.82 -6.45 -37.81
CA HIS A 518 -21.84 -7.11 -38.69
C HIS A 518 -22.19 -8.56 -39.05
N ALA A 519 -23.10 -9.19 -38.33
CA ALA A 519 -23.59 -10.55 -38.56
C ALA A 519 -25.10 -10.67 -38.24
N PRO A 520 -25.99 -9.89 -38.90
CA PRO A 520 -27.42 -9.81 -38.56
C PRO A 520 -28.19 -11.14 -38.69
N GLY A 521 -27.67 -12.10 -39.45
CA GLY A 521 -28.25 -13.44 -39.58
C GLY A 521 -27.85 -14.43 -38.49
N VAL A 522 -27.07 -14.01 -37.50
CA VAL A 522 -26.61 -14.84 -36.39
C VAL A 522 -27.27 -14.37 -35.10
N ASP A 523 -27.84 -15.31 -34.36
CA ASP A 523 -28.37 -15.04 -33.03
C ASP A 523 -27.21 -14.71 -32.07
N PRO A 524 -27.17 -13.48 -31.49
CA PRO A 524 -26.15 -13.11 -30.53
C PRO A 524 -26.08 -14.03 -29.31
N GLU A 525 -27.21 -14.58 -28.86
CA GLU A 525 -27.24 -15.46 -27.69
C GLU A 525 -26.49 -16.77 -27.95
N VAL A 526 -26.61 -17.32 -29.16
CA VAL A 526 -25.90 -18.55 -29.57
C VAL A 526 -24.39 -18.32 -29.60
N VAL A 527 -23.94 -17.17 -30.10
CA VAL A 527 -22.52 -16.80 -30.14
C VAL A 527 -21.96 -16.60 -28.74
N ILE A 528 -22.68 -15.88 -27.89
CA ILE A 528 -22.28 -15.61 -26.50
C ILE A 528 -22.22 -16.93 -25.71
N ALA A 529 -23.21 -17.81 -25.88
CA ALA A 529 -23.26 -19.10 -25.20
C ALA A 529 -22.16 -20.07 -25.66
N ALA A 530 -21.81 -20.06 -26.95
CA ALA A 530 -20.68 -20.85 -27.46
C ALA A 530 -19.33 -20.31 -27.01
N GLY A 531 -19.24 -19.02 -26.70
CA GLY A 531 -18.05 -18.38 -26.18
C GLY A 531 -16.93 -18.17 -27.21
N ALA A 532 -15.84 -17.58 -26.73
CA ALA A 532 -14.75 -17.02 -27.54
C ALA A 532 -14.04 -18.02 -28.49
N THR A 533 -14.04 -19.32 -28.16
CA THR A 533 -13.32 -20.35 -28.92
C THR A 533 -14.25 -21.20 -29.79
N ALA A 534 -15.47 -21.47 -29.35
CA ALA A 534 -16.38 -22.38 -30.05
C ALA A 534 -17.40 -21.67 -30.96
N PHE A 535 -17.46 -20.33 -30.96
CA PHE A 535 -18.43 -19.63 -31.83
C PHE A 535 -18.28 -20.02 -33.31
N ARG A 536 -17.06 -20.33 -33.78
CA ARG A 536 -16.77 -20.73 -35.16
C ARG A 536 -17.47 -22.01 -35.60
N SER A 537 -17.79 -22.92 -34.68
CA SER A 537 -18.47 -24.18 -35.00
C SER A 537 -20.00 -24.09 -34.95
N VAL A 538 -20.55 -23.02 -34.37
CA VAL A 538 -22.00 -22.82 -34.21
C VAL A 538 -22.58 -21.78 -35.16
N VAL A 539 -21.74 -20.97 -35.81
CA VAL A 539 -22.18 -19.97 -36.80
C VAL A 539 -21.90 -20.42 -38.22
N PRO A 540 -22.72 -20.02 -39.20
CA PRO A 540 -22.43 -20.27 -40.61
C PRO A 540 -21.07 -19.69 -41.01
N ALA A 541 -20.30 -20.42 -41.83
CA ALA A 541 -18.97 -20.02 -42.28
C ALA A 541 -18.95 -18.60 -42.91
N ALA A 542 -20.02 -18.21 -43.59
CA ALA A 542 -20.17 -16.89 -44.21
C ALA A 542 -20.26 -15.74 -43.18
N SER A 543 -20.74 -16.02 -41.97
CA SER A 543 -20.92 -15.01 -40.91
C SER A 543 -19.71 -14.91 -39.97
N VAL A 544 -18.78 -15.88 -40.01
CA VAL A 544 -17.58 -15.92 -39.16
C VAL A 544 -16.76 -14.62 -39.22
N PRO A 545 -16.47 -14.02 -40.40
CA PRO A 545 -15.72 -12.76 -40.46
C PRO A 545 -16.43 -11.59 -39.75
N GLY A 546 -17.76 -11.51 -39.86
CA GLY A 546 -18.57 -10.50 -39.19
C GLY A 546 -18.56 -10.66 -37.68
N VAL A 547 -18.65 -11.91 -37.19
CA VAL A 547 -18.54 -12.24 -35.77
C VAL A 547 -17.16 -11.92 -35.21
N ILE A 548 -16.09 -12.25 -35.95
CA ILE A 548 -14.70 -11.90 -35.59
C ILE A 548 -14.54 -10.38 -35.45
N LEU A 549 -15.08 -9.60 -36.39
CA LEU A 549 -15.03 -8.15 -36.34
C LEU A 549 -15.82 -7.60 -35.15
N ALA A 550 -16.99 -8.18 -34.86
CA ALA A 550 -17.79 -7.82 -33.70
C ALA A 550 -17.04 -8.04 -32.38
N TYR A 551 -16.37 -9.18 -32.22
CA TYR A 551 -15.51 -9.45 -31.07
C TYR A 551 -14.37 -8.44 -30.95
N ALA A 552 -13.64 -8.18 -32.04
CA ALA A 552 -12.53 -7.21 -32.03
C ALA A 552 -13.01 -5.80 -31.64
N ASN A 553 -14.13 -5.34 -32.20
CA ASN A 553 -14.71 -4.04 -31.87
C ASN A 553 -15.18 -3.96 -30.42
N SER A 554 -15.75 -5.03 -29.87
CA SER A 554 -16.15 -5.08 -28.46
C SER A 554 -14.96 -5.05 -27.52
N VAL A 555 -13.87 -5.76 -27.85
CA VAL A 555 -12.61 -5.63 -27.13
C VAL A 555 -12.09 -4.18 -27.18
N ASN A 556 -12.17 -3.52 -28.33
CA ASN A 556 -11.77 -2.11 -28.46
C ASN A 556 -12.58 -1.17 -27.55
N ARG A 557 -13.90 -1.40 -27.41
CA ARG A 557 -14.74 -0.63 -26.46
C ARG A 557 -14.27 -0.77 -25.03
N VAL A 558 -13.86 -1.96 -24.61
CA VAL A 558 -13.27 -2.17 -23.29
C VAL A 558 -11.94 -1.43 -23.14
N PHE A 559 -11.10 -1.38 -24.18
CA PHE A 559 -9.84 -0.64 -24.11
C PHE A 559 -10.01 0.88 -24.11
N TYR A 560 -11.08 1.42 -24.71
CA TYR A 560 -11.45 2.83 -24.49
C TYR A 560 -11.76 3.10 -23.01
N PHE A 561 -12.50 2.20 -22.36
CA PHE A 561 -12.78 2.29 -20.93
C PHE A 561 -11.49 2.17 -20.09
N ALA A 562 -10.63 1.21 -20.40
CA ALA A 562 -9.32 1.08 -19.77
C ALA A 562 -8.47 2.36 -19.93
N THR A 563 -8.53 3.01 -21.09
CA THR A 563 -7.82 4.27 -21.35
C THR A 563 -8.37 5.42 -20.50
N ALA A 564 -9.68 5.53 -20.36
CA ALA A 564 -10.30 6.52 -19.46
C ALA A 564 -9.82 6.32 -18.00
N LEU A 565 -9.69 5.07 -17.55
CA LEU A 565 -9.15 4.75 -16.23
C LEU A 565 -7.66 5.06 -16.09
N SER A 566 -6.85 4.80 -17.13
CA SER A 566 -5.44 5.19 -17.16
C SER A 566 -5.27 6.72 -17.05
N VAL A 567 -6.13 7.48 -17.72
CA VAL A 567 -6.16 8.96 -17.64
C VAL A 567 -6.63 9.42 -16.26
N LEU A 568 -7.63 8.77 -15.66
CA LEU A 568 -8.02 9.03 -14.27
C LEU A 568 -6.84 8.79 -13.31
N ALA A 569 -6.08 7.70 -13.50
CA ALA A 569 -4.89 7.41 -12.71
C ALA A 569 -3.83 8.50 -12.90
N PHE A 570 -3.61 8.98 -14.12
CA PHE A 570 -2.71 10.12 -14.40
C PHE A 570 -3.09 11.34 -13.55
N PHE A 571 -4.37 11.76 -13.56
CA PHE A 571 -4.81 12.89 -12.75
C PHE A 571 -4.71 12.61 -11.25
N ALA A 572 -5.02 11.39 -10.81
CA ALA A 572 -4.89 11.00 -9.42
C ALA A 572 -3.43 11.12 -8.94
N THR A 573 -2.42 10.84 -9.78
CA THR A 573 -1.00 10.92 -9.36
C THR A 573 -0.52 12.32 -8.98
N PHE A 574 -1.17 13.41 -9.42
CA PHE A 574 -0.85 14.77 -8.95
C PHE A 574 -1.02 14.93 -7.43
N GLY A 575 -1.87 14.11 -6.82
CA GLY A 575 -2.06 14.13 -5.37
C GLY A 575 -0.89 13.56 -4.57
N LEU A 576 0.04 12.83 -5.19
CA LEU A 576 1.17 12.19 -4.49
C LEU A 576 2.23 13.21 -4.00
N GLY A 577 2.25 14.42 -4.56
CA GLY A 577 3.17 15.50 -4.18
C GLY A 577 4.60 15.33 -4.69
N TRP A 578 5.29 16.45 -4.91
CA TRP A 578 6.69 16.47 -5.35
C TRP A 578 7.61 16.50 -4.12
N LYS A 579 8.09 15.33 -3.69
CA LYS A 579 8.95 15.21 -2.50
C LYS A 579 10.24 14.45 -2.83
N ASP A 580 11.36 14.95 -2.31
CA ASP A 580 12.66 14.27 -2.39
C ASP A 580 12.77 13.23 -1.27
N ILE A 581 12.92 11.96 -1.65
CA ILE A 581 13.00 10.81 -0.75
C ILE A 581 14.45 10.39 -0.43
N ARG A 582 15.45 11.13 -0.91
CA ARG A 582 16.86 10.87 -0.58
C ARG A 582 17.13 11.26 0.86
N VAL A 583 17.83 10.39 1.59
CA VAL A 583 18.35 10.73 2.92
C VAL A 583 19.38 11.84 2.72
N LYS A 584 19.11 13.05 3.22
CA LYS A 584 20.14 14.07 3.37
C LYS A 584 21.21 13.45 4.27
N LYS A 585 22.43 13.23 3.74
CA LYS A 585 23.59 13.04 4.60
C LYS A 585 23.67 14.30 5.45
N GLY A 586 23.28 14.22 6.71
CA GLY A 586 23.68 15.22 7.69
C GLY A 586 25.21 15.32 7.66
N PRO A 587 25.79 16.46 8.09
CA PRO A 587 27.24 16.52 8.29
C PRO A 587 27.63 15.30 9.12
N SER A 588 28.65 14.56 8.67
CA SER A 588 29.12 13.36 9.37
C SER A 588 29.25 13.66 10.86
N THR A 589 29.04 12.67 11.71
CA THR A 589 29.33 12.79 13.15
C THR A 589 30.73 13.35 13.39
N THR A 590 31.68 13.11 12.48
CA THR A 590 33.00 13.77 12.40
C THR A 590 32.88 15.27 12.15
N ALA A 591 32.17 15.74 11.12
CA ALA A 591 31.99 17.16 10.83
C ALA A 591 31.18 17.92 11.90
N ARG A 592 30.28 17.23 12.61
CA ARG A 592 29.51 17.81 13.73
C ARG A 592 30.31 17.83 15.03
N ALA A 593 31.18 16.84 15.25
CA ALA A 593 32.17 16.83 16.33
C ALA A 593 33.27 17.86 16.08
N GLU A 594 33.76 18.01 14.85
CA GLU A 594 34.71 19.04 14.43
C GLU A 594 34.10 20.44 14.54
N ALA A 595 32.84 20.63 14.12
CA ALA A 595 32.15 21.91 14.29
C ALA A 595 31.80 22.23 15.75
N SER A 596 31.61 21.21 16.60
CA SER A 596 31.42 21.40 18.04
C SER A 596 32.75 21.69 18.74
N ALA A 597 33.82 20.97 18.41
CA ALA A 597 35.17 21.20 18.92
C ALA A 597 35.67 22.59 18.51
N ALA A 598 35.52 22.97 17.24
CA ALA A 598 35.88 24.30 16.76
C ALA A 598 35.09 25.42 17.43
N LYS A 599 33.83 25.18 17.84
CA LYS A 599 33.07 26.14 18.64
C LYS A 599 33.57 26.25 20.07
N THR A 600 33.88 25.11 20.71
CA THR A 600 34.45 25.08 22.06
C THR A 600 35.84 25.72 22.11
N ASP A 601 36.69 25.50 21.10
CA ASP A 601 38.01 26.11 21.01
C ASP A 601 37.94 27.63 20.85
N VAL A 602 36.96 28.14 20.07
CA VAL A 602 36.72 29.58 19.92
C VAL A 602 36.18 30.20 21.21
N GLU A 603 35.31 29.51 21.95
CA GLU A 603 34.76 29.98 23.23
C GLU A 603 35.82 30.00 24.33
N VAL A 604 36.71 28.99 24.36
CA VAL A 604 37.85 28.93 25.29
C VAL A 604 38.89 30.01 24.95
N ALA A 605 39.16 30.25 23.66
CA ALA A 605 40.08 31.31 23.24
C ALA A 605 39.52 32.71 23.53
N ALA A 606 38.20 32.93 23.38
CA ALA A 606 37.55 34.18 23.73
C ALA A 606 37.63 34.45 25.24
N LYS A 607 37.41 33.42 26.07
CA LYS A 607 37.48 33.53 27.53
C LYS A 607 38.91 33.77 28.03
N ALA A 608 39.89 33.08 27.46
CA ALA A 608 41.30 33.31 27.78
C ALA A 608 41.79 34.71 27.36
N ALA A 609 41.22 35.29 26.31
CA ALA A 609 41.51 36.67 25.92
C ALA A 609 40.90 37.69 26.89
N ASP A 610 39.68 37.45 27.39
CA ASP A 610 39.03 38.28 28.41
C ASP A 610 39.80 38.23 29.75
N ASP A 611 40.17 37.03 30.21
CA ASP A 611 40.92 36.84 31.46
C ASP A 611 42.31 37.52 31.41
N ASN A 612 42.97 37.54 30.24
CA ASN A 612 44.26 38.23 30.05
C ASN A 612 44.11 39.77 30.04
N VAL A 613 42.98 40.29 29.55
CA VAL A 613 42.68 41.73 29.57
C VAL A 613 42.36 42.20 30.99
N GLU A 614 41.66 41.39 31.79
CA GLU A 614 41.45 41.66 33.22
C GLU A 614 42.76 41.62 34.02
N GLY A 615 43.62 40.62 33.78
CA GLY A 615 44.93 40.53 34.45
C GLY A 615 45.86 41.71 34.13
N LEU A 616 45.92 42.15 32.87
CA LEU A 616 46.69 43.34 32.49
C LEU A 616 46.12 44.65 33.08
N ALA A 617 44.80 44.70 33.32
CA ALA A 617 44.16 45.84 33.97
C ALA A 617 44.43 45.87 35.48
N GLU A 618 44.50 44.70 36.15
CA GLU A 618 44.92 44.59 37.54
C GLU A 618 46.40 44.96 37.73
N ASP A 619 47.30 44.42 36.90
CA ASP A 619 48.74 44.74 36.94
C ASP A 619 49.00 46.24 36.69
N ALA A 620 48.28 46.86 35.75
CA ALA A 620 48.36 48.30 35.50
C ALA A 620 47.82 49.14 36.67
N SER A 621 46.79 48.65 37.37
CA SER A 621 46.25 49.26 38.59
C SER A 621 47.23 49.15 39.76
N GLU A 622 47.93 48.02 39.89
CA GLU A 622 48.90 47.78 40.96
C GLU A 622 50.18 48.59 40.73
N ALA A 623 50.70 48.64 39.50
CA ALA A 623 51.81 49.53 39.12
C ALA A 623 51.48 51.02 39.32
N ALA A 624 50.23 51.43 39.07
CA ALA A 624 49.78 52.81 39.33
C ALA A 624 49.64 53.14 40.84
N ARG A 625 49.49 52.13 41.70
CA ARG A 625 49.50 52.29 43.16
C ARG A 625 50.92 52.39 43.71
N ASP A 626 51.86 51.63 43.16
CA ASP A 626 53.28 51.71 43.54
C ASP A 626 53.91 53.05 43.16
N ILE A 627 53.58 53.60 41.97
CA ILE A 627 54.06 54.94 41.56
C ILE A 627 53.49 56.07 42.46
N LYS A 628 52.33 55.86 43.09
CA LYS A 628 51.76 56.82 44.08
C LYS A 628 52.31 56.64 45.50
N GLY A 629 53.07 55.58 45.76
CA GLY A 629 53.69 55.30 47.05
C GLY A 629 55.05 55.97 47.25
N GLU A 630 55.78 56.30 46.18
CA GLU A 630 57.15 56.84 46.26
C GLU A 630 57.24 58.38 46.45
N ASP A 631 56.13 59.13 46.34
CA ASP A 631 56.09 60.59 46.58
C ASP A 631 55.75 60.98 48.04
N ARG A 632 55.95 60.05 49.00
CA ARG A 632 55.83 60.34 50.44
C ARG A 632 57.07 59.88 51.20
N VAL A 633 58.17 60.60 51.02
CA VAL A 633 59.27 60.71 52.00
C VAL A 633 59.54 62.18 52.27
#